data_AF-A0A8J3FLV1-F1
#
_entry.id   AF-A0A8J3FLV1-F1
#
_cell.length_a   1.000
_cell.length_b   1.000
_cell.length_c   1.000
_cell.angle_alpha   90.00
_cell.angle_beta   90.00
_cell.angle_gamma   90.00
#
_symmetry.space_group_name_H-M   'P 1'
#
loop_
_entity.id
_entity.type
_entity.pdbx_description
1 polymer ?
#
loop_
_entity_poly.entity_id
_entity_poly.type
_entity_poly.pdbx_seq_one_letter_code
_entity_poly.pdbx_strand_id
1 'polypeptide(L)'
;MSAPNRLRVSVLGPVRAWLGDREIDLGQARQRTLFALLTAADGRFVARAELTRGIWGATPPPTAAGSVYTYVSGLRRSLAPHGRTLLLSQASAYALALDRSELDSFQYESMIAQAHELRAGGDAVAAAVRLGAALQLWRGEAYAGLTSERLTAERAHLDDRRLAAVELRARLLMEVGDGDLVADLAALVRDNPLHEPLHELLMLALHRAGRTAEALEVFHTARRTLATELSMEPGPALRELYRSITAGGADKVTTPTPPAQARRAQPVPAAHHAGTQRLGELLQHLTAGTGGAAWIEGDPESSTALLTAAFAHAACQIAWVTADGADRHLPLHLMTRAFGQRFESPDEAAEHLHAVCRRGPLMLVIEGLHRADEDTLRLWNRLIAATRRAPLLLVATARPDARLGTLRERVSTLPGPVMTVNPPPPDVAADLAHRLSALTAGTQESLQQMVLLGNALTTDEALAVTGRSAFDLVSEIEEAVSAGVLTDTGSQLVFVHPLQRQLLHQAIPNPERERRRVAEVLSGIGASVTRVAGLLTAVPAPDEWMRQWAKQHRETLERSAPAVAATLLGAAAVGHPPGAYEHAGTVHLQVAMLRAQDRMGEADRMLRDAALEAIRTGAPMPPRVSVTIQHYWRGRWDDVTGERPSALDRAVMHSIAALIAEHRADHALAVELLAAIEDEPPPSDDELRGVVLAARAFIPDHDHVVLMDMLLGDAMAALPWLPSAVRLSLANGHHELAHRAATRCAEAARTHGTPARAYVADLRCRALLTGDAAPALAAADHDRRHGRPVEEAAAWEDAAVLLAADRKPHEAAQTGAHAWAIYASLSAHADLTRTRRRLAEYGIALDE
;
A
#
# COMPACT_ATOMS: atom_id res chain seq x y z
N MET A 1 18.67 -0.36 -33.89
CA MET A 1 18.85 -0.23 -35.37
C MET A 1 17.81 -1.13 -36.04
N SER A 2 16.70 -0.58 -36.53
CA SER A 2 15.66 -1.36 -37.20
C SER A 2 16.07 -1.75 -38.62
N ALA A 3 15.89 -3.02 -38.98
CA ALA A 3 16.26 -3.52 -40.30
C ALA A 3 15.43 -2.83 -41.42
N PRO A 4 16.05 -2.25 -42.47
CA PRO A 4 15.40 -1.28 -43.34
C PRO A 4 14.36 -1.81 -44.36
N ASN A 5 13.96 -3.10 -44.33
CA ASN A 5 13.17 -3.72 -45.42
C ASN A 5 11.90 -4.49 -44.98
N ARG A 6 11.36 -4.30 -43.77
CA ARG A 6 10.19 -5.06 -43.31
C ARG A 6 8.86 -4.43 -43.77
N LEU A 7 8.02 -5.25 -44.42
CA LEU A 7 6.64 -4.90 -44.79
C LEU A 7 5.75 -5.18 -43.58
N ARG A 8 5.19 -4.14 -42.97
CA ARG A 8 4.22 -4.24 -41.87
C ARG A 8 2.81 -4.10 -42.41
N VAL A 9 1.89 -4.96 -41.98
CA VAL A 9 0.50 -4.97 -42.47
C VAL A 9 -0.47 -4.93 -41.31
N SER A 10 -1.52 -4.11 -41.44
CA SER A 10 -2.61 -4.02 -40.49
C SER A 10 -3.93 -4.40 -41.13
N VAL A 11 -4.62 -5.38 -40.55
CA VAL A 11 -5.93 -5.90 -40.98
C VAL A 11 -6.97 -5.88 -39.87
N LEU A 12 -6.60 -5.61 -38.61
CA LEU A 12 -7.53 -5.43 -37.48
C LEU A 12 -8.18 -4.02 -37.50
N GLY A 13 -8.76 -3.68 -38.64
CA GLY A 13 -9.24 -2.35 -39.01
C GLY A 13 -9.22 -2.19 -40.53
N PRO A 14 -9.18 -0.96 -41.06
CA PRO A 14 -8.93 -0.74 -42.48
C PRO A 14 -7.58 -1.34 -42.91
N VAL A 15 -7.54 -2.01 -44.07
CA VAL A 15 -6.32 -2.65 -44.57
C VAL A 15 -5.26 -1.60 -44.94
N ARG A 16 -4.15 -1.62 -44.22
CA ARG A 16 -3.03 -0.67 -44.36
C ARG A 16 -1.70 -1.42 -44.39
N ALA A 17 -0.70 -0.85 -45.05
CA ALA A 17 0.63 -1.42 -45.11
C ALA A 17 1.72 -0.35 -45.02
N TRP A 18 2.86 -0.69 -44.41
CA TRP A 18 4.03 0.18 -44.28
C TRP A 18 5.28 -0.56 -44.77
N LEU A 19 6.18 0.16 -45.44
CA LEU A 19 7.53 -0.31 -45.73
C LEU A 19 8.49 0.53 -44.87
N GLY A 20 9.08 -0.09 -43.85
CA GLY A 20 9.68 0.68 -42.76
C GLY A 20 8.62 1.58 -42.10
N ASP A 21 8.90 2.87 -41.96
CA ASP A 21 7.97 3.84 -41.36
C ASP A 21 7.00 4.48 -42.37
N ARG A 22 7.19 4.24 -43.67
CA ARG A 22 6.38 4.87 -44.72
C ARG A 22 5.14 4.04 -45.03
N GLU A 23 3.97 4.64 -44.85
CA GLU A 23 2.71 4.04 -45.29
C GLU A 23 2.61 3.97 -46.82
N ILE A 24 2.09 2.86 -47.32
CA ILE A 24 1.97 2.54 -48.73
C ILE A 24 0.53 2.74 -49.18
N ASP A 25 0.34 3.48 -50.28
CA ASP A 25 -0.95 3.54 -50.95
C ASP A 25 -1.22 2.23 -51.70
N LEU A 26 -2.08 1.40 -51.11
CA LEU A 26 -2.53 0.12 -51.68
C LEU A 26 -3.52 0.29 -52.84
N GLY A 27 -3.90 1.53 -53.18
CA GLY A 27 -4.71 1.88 -54.34
C GLY A 27 -6.22 1.75 -54.11
N GLN A 28 -6.96 1.61 -55.22
CA GLN A 28 -8.43 1.55 -55.19
C GLN A 28 -8.95 0.26 -54.53
N ALA A 29 -10.24 0.26 -54.15
CA ALA A 29 -10.89 -0.81 -53.40
C ALA A 29 -10.57 -2.23 -53.91
N ARG A 30 -10.73 -2.51 -55.22
CA ARG A 30 -10.44 -3.84 -55.79
C ARG A 30 -8.97 -4.25 -55.73
N GLN A 31 -8.04 -3.30 -55.85
CA GLN A 31 -6.61 -3.55 -55.68
C GLN A 31 -6.28 -3.86 -54.22
N ARG A 32 -6.89 -3.13 -53.26
CA ARG A 32 -6.78 -3.42 -51.82
C ARG A 32 -7.40 -4.76 -51.45
N THR A 33 -8.53 -5.14 -52.05
CA THR A 33 -9.14 -6.46 -51.87
C THR A 33 -8.19 -7.57 -52.31
N LEU A 34 -7.51 -7.42 -53.44
CA LEU A 34 -6.50 -8.39 -53.88
C LEU A 34 -5.37 -8.52 -52.85
N PHE A 35 -4.83 -7.39 -52.37
CA PHE A 35 -3.79 -7.39 -51.34
C PHE A 35 -4.27 -8.10 -50.06
N ALA A 36 -5.47 -7.76 -49.57
CA ALA A 36 -6.07 -8.36 -48.39
C ALA A 36 -6.29 -9.87 -48.51
N LEU A 37 -6.76 -10.35 -49.68
CA LEU A 37 -6.92 -11.78 -49.95
C LEU A 37 -5.58 -12.53 -49.89
N LEU A 38 -4.50 -11.92 -50.38
CA LEU A 38 -3.16 -12.49 -50.31
C LEU A 38 -2.58 -12.43 -48.89
N THR A 39 -2.87 -11.38 -48.12
CA THR A 39 -2.52 -11.30 -46.69
C THR A 39 -3.22 -12.42 -45.91
N ALA A 40 -4.54 -12.61 -46.11
CA ALA A 40 -5.31 -13.67 -45.48
C ALA A 40 -4.93 -15.10 -45.95
N ALA A 41 -4.24 -15.21 -47.09
CA ALA A 41 -3.70 -16.49 -47.56
C ALA A 41 -2.39 -16.89 -46.85
N ASP A 42 -1.77 -15.96 -46.12
CA ASP A 42 -0.66 -16.21 -45.20
C ASP A 42 0.53 -16.92 -45.88
N GLY A 43 1.05 -16.29 -46.94
CA GLY A 43 2.18 -16.78 -47.73
C GLY A 43 1.85 -17.87 -48.75
N ARG A 44 0.63 -18.43 -48.73
CA ARG A 44 0.20 -19.43 -49.73
C ARG A 44 -0.11 -18.78 -51.08
N PHE A 45 0.21 -19.49 -52.15
CA PHE A 45 -0.14 -19.08 -53.51
C PHE A 45 -1.65 -19.21 -53.76
N VAL A 46 -2.28 -18.09 -54.10
CA VAL A 46 -3.71 -18.01 -54.45
C VAL A 46 -3.84 -17.97 -55.98
N ALA A 47 -4.64 -18.88 -56.52
CA ALA A 47 -4.84 -18.96 -57.97
C ALA A 47 -5.58 -17.73 -58.51
N ARG A 48 -5.28 -17.30 -59.74
CA ARG A 48 -5.95 -16.16 -60.39
C ARG A 48 -7.48 -16.30 -60.44
N ALA A 49 -7.99 -17.52 -60.63
CA ALA A 49 -9.43 -17.79 -60.64
C ALA A 49 -10.08 -17.53 -59.26
N GLU A 50 -9.36 -17.87 -58.18
CA GLU A 50 -9.80 -17.63 -56.81
C GLU A 50 -9.73 -16.15 -56.45
N LEU A 51 -8.66 -15.44 -56.84
CA LEU A 51 -8.59 -13.97 -56.70
C LEU A 51 -9.71 -13.28 -57.49
N THR A 52 -10.05 -13.78 -58.67
CA THR A 52 -11.16 -13.25 -59.47
C THR A 52 -12.49 -13.41 -58.73
N ARG A 53 -12.78 -14.61 -58.22
CA ARG A 53 -14.00 -14.85 -57.43
C ARG A 53 -14.01 -14.00 -56.16
N GLY A 54 -12.87 -13.86 -55.48
CA GLY A 54 -12.76 -13.07 -54.25
C GLY A 54 -13.00 -11.57 -54.45
N ILE A 55 -12.65 -11.01 -55.61
CA ILE A 55 -12.80 -9.57 -55.91
C ILE A 55 -14.17 -9.23 -56.49
N TRP A 56 -14.73 -10.09 -57.34
CA TRP A 56 -15.98 -9.80 -58.08
C TRP A 56 -17.16 -10.70 -57.71
N GLY A 57 -16.98 -11.70 -56.83
CA GLY A 57 -18.02 -12.64 -56.45
C GLY A 57 -18.34 -13.67 -57.54
N ALA A 58 -19.59 -14.15 -57.55
CA ALA A 58 -20.06 -15.22 -58.45
C ALA A 58 -20.14 -14.82 -59.93
N THR A 59 -20.24 -13.52 -60.25
CA THR A 59 -20.46 -13.00 -61.61
C THR A 59 -19.37 -12.00 -62.01
N PRO A 60 -18.13 -12.45 -62.29
CA PRO A 60 -17.04 -11.56 -62.71
C PRO A 60 -17.25 -11.04 -64.15
N PRO A 61 -16.83 -9.80 -64.46
CA PRO A 61 -16.87 -9.29 -65.82
C PRO A 61 -15.88 -10.05 -66.74
N PRO A 62 -16.09 -10.07 -68.07
CA PRO A 62 -15.18 -10.74 -69.01
C PRO A 62 -13.72 -10.24 -68.93
N THR A 63 -13.50 -9.01 -68.47
CA THR A 63 -12.17 -8.39 -68.32
C THR A 63 -11.46 -8.73 -67.01
N ALA A 64 -12.12 -9.44 -66.08
CA ALA A 64 -11.63 -9.64 -64.71
C ALA A 64 -10.24 -10.30 -64.65
N ALA A 65 -10.00 -11.33 -65.46
CA ALA A 65 -8.70 -12.00 -65.52
C ALA A 65 -7.56 -11.06 -65.96
N GLY A 66 -7.85 -10.12 -66.87
CA GLY A 66 -6.92 -9.06 -67.27
C GLY A 66 -6.69 -8.03 -66.17
N SER A 67 -7.75 -7.63 -65.47
CA SER A 67 -7.68 -6.66 -64.36
C SER A 67 -6.86 -7.16 -63.17
N VAL A 68 -6.83 -8.46 -62.89
CA VAL A 68 -5.93 -9.03 -61.85
C VAL A 68 -4.47 -8.71 -62.14
N TYR A 69 -4.01 -8.81 -63.40
CA TYR A 69 -2.64 -8.43 -63.76
C TYR A 69 -2.38 -6.94 -63.54
N THR A 70 -3.36 -6.09 -63.86
CA THR A 70 -3.27 -4.64 -63.61
C THR A 70 -3.13 -4.35 -62.12
N TYR A 71 -3.91 -4.99 -61.26
CA TYR A 71 -3.84 -4.81 -59.80
C TYR A 71 -2.54 -5.34 -59.21
N VAL A 72 -2.05 -6.49 -59.66
CA VAL A 72 -0.73 -7.02 -59.27
C VAL A 72 0.39 -6.07 -59.70
N SER A 73 0.33 -5.52 -60.92
CA SER A 73 1.30 -4.53 -61.41
C SER A 73 1.25 -3.24 -60.58
N GLY A 74 0.05 -2.76 -60.25
CA GLY A 74 -0.18 -1.61 -59.38
C GLY A 74 0.41 -1.80 -57.98
N LEU A 75 0.12 -2.92 -57.32
CA LEU A 75 0.68 -3.25 -56.01
C LEU A 75 2.21 -3.38 -56.04
N ARG A 76 2.78 -4.00 -57.09
CA ARG A 76 4.24 -4.07 -57.24
C ARG A 76 4.88 -2.69 -57.32
N ARG A 77 4.20 -1.72 -57.94
CA ARG A 77 4.66 -0.34 -58.01
C ARG A 77 4.54 0.34 -56.65
N SER A 78 3.43 0.15 -55.93
CA SER A 78 3.26 0.67 -54.58
C SER A 78 4.29 0.10 -53.58
N LEU A 79 4.68 -1.17 -53.75
CA LEU A 79 5.67 -1.87 -52.93
C LEU A 79 7.13 -1.67 -53.39
N ALA A 80 7.40 -0.74 -54.32
CA ALA A 80 8.75 -0.51 -54.82
C ALA A 80 9.71 -0.02 -53.71
N PRO A 81 10.98 -0.46 -53.72
CA PRO A 81 11.64 -1.28 -54.75
C PRO A 81 11.42 -2.80 -54.62
N HIS A 82 10.77 -3.27 -53.55
CA HIS A 82 10.64 -4.69 -53.21
C HIS A 82 9.41 -5.39 -53.78
N GLY A 83 8.63 -4.74 -54.64
CA GLY A 83 7.35 -5.29 -55.10
C GLY A 83 7.44 -6.68 -55.73
N ARG A 84 8.52 -7.01 -56.44
CA ARG A 84 8.72 -8.35 -57.03
C ARG A 84 9.19 -9.41 -56.04
N THR A 85 9.87 -9.02 -54.97
CA THR A 85 10.33 -9.94 -53.92
C THR A 85 9.25 -10.16 -52.86
N LEU A 86 8.34 -9.19 -52.66
CA LEU A 86 7.22 -9.29 -51.73
C LEU A 86 5.97 -9.90 -52.39
N LEU A 87 5.67 -9.54 -53.64
CA LEU A 87 4.52 -10.09 -54.37
C LEU A 87 4.98 -11.12 -55.40
N LEU A 88 5.04 -12.37 -54.97
CA LEU A 88 5.55 -13.50 -55.72
C LEU A 88 4.56 -13.94 -56.81
N SER A 89 5.09 -14.47 -57.90
CA SER A 89 4.30 -15.10 -58.96
C SER A 89 4.84 -16.47 -59.27
N GLN A 90 3.95 -17.46 -59.32
CA GLN A 90 4.26 -18.81 -59.76
C GLN A 90 3.12 -19.29 -60.67
N ALA A 91 3.45 -19.59 -61.93
CA ALA A 91 2.47 -19.92 -62.97
C ALA A 91 1.31 -18.88 -63.04
N SER A 92 0.09 -19.28 -62.71
CA SER A 92 -1.11 -18.43 -62.66
C SER A 92 -1.61 -18.16 -61.24
N ALA A 93 -0.69 -18.08 -60.27
CA ALA A 93 -0.98 -17.81 -58.87
C ALA A 93 -0.03 -16.75 -58.29
N TYR A 94 -0.49 -16.11 -57.21
CA TYR A 94 0.23 -15.03 -56.51
C TYR A 94 0.28 -15.30 -55.01
N ALA A 95 1.36 -14.89 -54.36
CA ALA A 95 1.51 -14.96 -52.91
C ALA A 95 2.14 -13.66 -52.39
N LEU A 96 1.79 -13.27 -51.18
CA LEU A 96 2.47 -12.19 -50.46
C LEU A 96 3.51 -12.81 -49.52
N ALA A 97 4.79 -12.56 -49.80
CA ALA A 97 5.88 -12.90 -48.90
C ALA A 97 5.93 -11.87 -47.76
N LEU A 98 5.25 -12.19 -46.67
CA LEU A 98 5.14 -11.39 -45.45
C LEU A 98 5.71 -12.20 -44.28
N ASP A 99 6.59 -11.58 -43.49
CA ASP A 99 6.95 -12.12 -42.17
C ASP A 99 5.71 -12.03 -41.29
N ARG A 100 5.21 -13.17 -40.80
CA ARG A 100 3.98 -13.22 -39.99
C ARG A 100 4.08 -12.34 -38.75
N SER A 101 5.27 -12.17 -38.19
CA SER A 101 5.48 -11.28 -37.03
C SER A 101 5.20 -9.81 -37.32
N GLU A 102 5.11 -9.41 -38.59
CA GLU A 102 4.80 -8.04 -39.04
C GLU A 102 3.31 -7.84 -39.40
N LEU A 103 2.47 -8.85 -39.17
CA LEU A 103 1.01 -8.79 -39.35
C LEU A 103 0.32 -8.63 -37.98
N ASP A 104 -0.51 -7.61 -37.83
CA ASP A 104 -1.21 -7.32 -36.56
C ASP A 104 -2.15 -8.44 -36.11
N SER A 105 -2.83 -9.13 -37.02
CA SER A 105 -3.65 -10.30 -36.65
C SER A 105 -2.79 -11.43 -36.08
N PHE A 106 -1.63 -11.73 -36.67
CA PHE A 106 -0.73 -12.74 -36.10
C PHE A 106 -0.14 -12.32 -34.76
N GLN A 107 0.23 -11.04 -34.59
CA GLN A 107 0.69 -10.49 -33.32
C GLN A 107 -0.40 -10.63 -32.23
N TYR A 108 -1.64 -10.31 -32.59
CA TYR A 108 -2.80 -10.48 -31.73
C TYR A 108 -2.91 -11.94 -31.26
N GLU A 109 -2.89 -12.90 -32.18
CA GLU A 109 -3.00 -14.32 -31.84
C GLU A 109 -1.85 -14.82 -30.95
N SER A 110 -0.63 -14.37 -31.23
CA SER A 110 0.55 -14.68 -30.42
C SER A 110 0.42 -14.14 -29.00
N MET A 111 -0.09 -12.93 -28.83
CA MET A 111 -0.37 -12.35 -27.52
C MET A 111 -1.49 -13.12 -26.78
N ILE A 112 -2.54 -13.58 -27.47
CA ILE A 112 -3.57 -14.44 -26.86
C ILE A 112 -2.96 -15.75 -26.35
N ALA A 113 -2.12 -16.42 -27.15
CA ALA A 113 -1.44 -17.64 -26.72
C ALA A 113 -0.56 -17.42 -25.49
N GLN A 114 0.21 -16.34 -25.46
CA GLN A 114 1.03 -15.96 -24.31
C GLN A 114 0.18 -15.67 -23.06
N ALA A 115 -1.00 -15.06 -23.22
CA ALA A 115 -1.91 -14.84 -22.10
C ALA A 115 -2.43 -16.16 -21.51
N HIS A 116 -2.69 -17.16 -22.34
CA HIS A 116 -3.07 -18.49 -21.87
C HIS A 116 -1.94 -19.18 -21.10
N GLU A 117 -0.70 -19.07 -21.57
CA GLU A 117 0.48 -19.59 -20.87
C GLU A 117 0.66 -18.92 -19.51
N LEU A 118 0.56 -17.59 -19.45
CA LEU A 118 0.64 -16.82 -18.20
C LEU A 118 -0.46 -17.22 -17.20
N ARG A 119 -1.69 -17.42 -17.69
CA ARG A 119 -2.80 -17.92 -16.85
C ARG A 119 -2.53 -19.32 -16.32
N ALA A 120 -2.04 -20.23 -17.17
CA ALA A 120 -1.72 -21.59 -16.76
C ALA A 120 -0.58 -21.63 -15.72
N GLY A 121 0.33 -20.66 -15.77
CA GLY A 121 1.36 -20.43 -14.76
C GLY A 121 0.89 -19.74 -13.49
N GLY A 122 -0.41 -19.43 -13.34
CA GLY A 122 -0.97 -18.80 -12.14
C GLY A 122 -0.95 -17.26 -12.13
N ASP A 123 -0.34 -16.62 -13.13
CA ASP A 123 -0.25 -15.17 -13.22
C ASP A 123 -1.45 -14.56 -13.97
N ALA A 124 -2.58 -14.51 -13.26
CA ALA A 124 -3.83 -13.94 -13.78
C ALA A 124 -3.69 -12.45 -14.17
N VAL A 125 -2.80 -11.70 -13.48
CA VAL A 125 -2.58 -10.28 -13.73
C VAL A 125 -1.82 -10.09 -15.05
N ALA A 126 -0.68 -10.77 -15.22
CA ALA A 126 0.10 -10.69 -16.46
C ALA A 126 -0.70 -11.20 -17.67
N ALA A 127 -1.52 -12.24 -17.48
CA ALA A 127 -2.44 -12.71 -18.51
C ALA A 127 -3.45 -11.62 -18.92
N ALA A 128 -4.07 -10.93 -17.95
CA ALA A 128 -5.01 -9.84 -18.23
C ALA A 128 -4.34 -8.64 -18.94
N VAL A 129 -3.09 -8.31 -18.57
CA VAL A 129 -2.27 -7.28 -19.24
C VAL A 129 -2.03 -7.65 -20.69
N ARG A 130 -1.59 -8.89 -20.94
CA ARG A 130 -1.28 -9.36 -22.29
C ARG A 130 -2.50 -9.35 -23.20
N LEU A 131 -3.67 -9.73 -22.68
CA LEU A 131 -4.95 -9.61 -23.39
C LEU A 131 -5.30 -8.15 -23.67
N GLY A 132 -5.08 -7.25 -22.71
CA GLY A 132 -5.26 -5.81 -22.90
C GLY A 132 -4.43 -5.27 -24.06
N ALA A 133 -3.13 -5.59 -24.10
CA ALA A 133 -2.23 -5.19 -25.19
C ALA A 133 -2.69 -5.75 -26.54
N ALA A 134 -3.13 -7.01 -26.59
CA ALA A 134 -3.68 -7.62 -27.80
C ALA A 134 -4.91 -6.84 -28.30
N LEU A 135 -5.85 -6.52 -27.41
CA LEU A 135 -7.08 -5.79 -27.75
C LEU A 135 -6.81 -4.38 -28.30
N GLN A 136 -5.71 -3.73 -27.90
CA GLN A 136 -5.30 -2.42 -28.42
C GLN A 136 -4.81 -2.45 -29.89
N LEU A 137 -4.52 -3.62 -30.46
CA LEU A 137 -4.20 -3.74 -31.88
C LEU A 137 -5.41 -3.47 -32.78
N TRP A 138 -6.61 -3.59 -32.24
CA TRP A 138 -7.86 -3.37 -32.96
C TRP A 138 -8.15 -1.88 -33.15
N ARG A 139 -8.32 -1.46 -34.41
CA ARG A 139 -8.60 -0.08 -34.82
C ARG A 139 -9.98 0.08 -35.47
N GLY A 140 -10.83 -0.94 -35.37
CA GLY A 140 -12.16 -1.00 -35.97
C GLY A 140 -12.52 -2.43 -36.41
N GLU A 141 -13.50 -2.54 -37.28
CA GLU A 141 -13.90 -3.80 -37.93
C GLU A 141 -12.72 -4.37 -38.75
N ALA A 142 -12.45 -5.68 -38.62
CA ALA A 142 -11.37 -6.30 -39.39
C ALA A 142 -11.63 -6.20 -40.90
N TYR A 143 -10.60 -5.89 -41.69
CA TYR A 143 -10.72 -5.66 -43.13
C TYR A 143 -11.79 -4.61 -43.50
N ALA A 144 -11.93 -3.55 -42.70
CA ALA A 144 -12.99 -2.55 -42.87
C ALA A 144 -13.03 -1.97 -44.29
N GLY A 145 -14.25 -1.81 -44.82
CA GLY A 145 -14.50 -1.21 -46.14
C GLY A 145 -14.20 -2.11 -47.34
N LEU A 146 -13.91 -3.40 -47.13
CA LEU A 146 -13.72 -4.38 -48.20
C LEU A 146 -14.86 -5.42 -48.21
N THR A 147 -15.43 -5.62 -49.40
CA THR A 147 -16.53 -6.57 -49.65
C THR A 147 -16.00 -7.79 -50.42
N SER A 148 -15.78 -8.90 -49.72
CA SER A 148 -15.38 -10.19 -50.29
C SER A 148 -15.87 -11.31 -49.38
N GLU A 149 -16.42 -12.39 -49.93
CA GLU A 149 -16.94 -13.54 -49.15
C GLU A 149 -15.86 -14.13 -48.23
N ARG A 150 -14.66 -14.36 -48.77
CA ARG A 150 -13.50 -14.86 -48.02
C ARG A 150 -13.11 -13.93 -46.86
N LEU A 151 -13.09 -12.61 -47.10
CA LEU A 151 -12.74 -11.62 -46.07
C LEU A 151 -13.87 -11.43 -45.04
N THR A 152 -15.12 -11.68 -45.43
CA THR A 152 -16.27 -11.66 -44.51
C THR A 152 -16.19 -12.82 -43.53
N ALA A 153 -15.84 -14.02 -44.02
CA ALA A 153 -15.59 -15.18 -43.15
C ALA A 153 -14.38 -14.95 -42.23
N GLU A 154 -13.31 -14.35 -42.75
CA GLU A 154 -12.12 -14.01 -41.94
C GLU A 154 -12.44 -12.99 -40.85
N ARG A 155 -13.23 -11.97 -41.18
CA ARG A 155 -13.70 -10.97 -40.22
C ARG A 155 -14.51 -11.61 -39.10
N ALA A 156 -15.50 -12.45 -39.44
CA ALA A 156 -16.29 -13.16 -38.44
C ALA A 156 -15.39 -14.01 -37.52
N HIS A 157 -14.41 -14.72 -38.08
CA HIS A 157 -13.46 -15.51 -37.30
C HIS A 157 -12.64 -14.64 -36.33
N LEU A 158 -12.14 -13.48 -36.78
CA LEU A 158 -11.39 -12.55 -35.95
C LEU A 158 -12.26 -11.90 -34.87
N ASP A 159 -13.51 -11.57 -35.20
CA ASP A 159 -14.47 -10.98 -34.26
C ASP A 159 -14.83 -11.98 -33.14
N ASP A 160 -15.05 -13.26 -33.47
CA ASP A 160 -15.25 -14.32 -32.47
C ASP A 160 -14.06 -14.43 -31.51
N ARG A 161 -12.84 -14.37 -32.05
CA ARG A 161 -11.61 -14.39 -31.25
C ARG A 161 -11.41 -13.12 -30.43
N ARG A 162 -11.88 -11.98 -30.91
CA ARG A 162 -11.90 -10.72 -30.15
C ARG A 162 -12.81 -10.84 -28.95
N LEU A 163 -14.04 -11.33 -29.17
CA LEU A 163 -15.03 -11.51 -28.12
C LEU A 163 -14.51 -12.46 -27.03
N ALA A 164 -13.95 -13.61 -27.43
CA ALA A 164 -13.36 -14.56 -26.49
C ALA A 164 -12.21 -13.96 -25.65
N ALA A 165 -11.37 -13.10 -26.23
CA ALA A 165 -10.29 -12.43 -25.51
C ALA A 165 -10.81 -11.37 -24.53
N VAL A 166 -11.83 -10.61 -24.93
CA VAL A 166 -12.52 -9.65 -24.05
C VAL A 166 -13.13 -10.36 -22.84
N GLU A 167 -13.82 -11.47 -23.07
CA GLU A 167 -14.38 -12.28 -21.99
C GLU A 167 -13.32 -12.85 -21.05
N LEU A 168 -12.25 -13.42 -21.61
CA LEU A 168 -11.16 -13.99 -20.81
C LEU A 168 -10.52 -12.90 -19.95
N ARG A 169 -10.28 -11.71 -20.53
CA ARG A 169 -9.75 -10.57 -19.78
C ARG A 169 -10.69 -10.14 -18.66
N ALA A 170 -12.00 -10.05 -18.93
CA ALA A 170 -12.99 -9.69 -17.91
C ALA A 170 -13.04 -10.72 -16.76
N ARG A 171 -12.97 -12.02 -17.07
CA ARG A 171 -12.89 -13.09 -16.05
C ARG A 171 -11.64 -12.93 -15.18
N LEU A 172 -10.48 -12.71 -15.80
CA LEU A 172 -9.22 -12.56 -15.08
C LEU A 172 -9.23 -11.31 -14.19
N LEU A 173 -9.74 -10.18 -14.69
CA LEU A 173 -9.88 -8.95 -13.88
C LEU A 173 -10.82 -9.16 -12.68
N MET A 174 -11.89 -9.92 -12.87
CA MET A 174 -12.79 -10.32 -11.79
C MET A 174 -12.16 -11.30 -10.78
N GLU A 175 -11.30 -12.23 -11.22
CA GLU A 175 -10.52 -13.13 -10.33
C GLU A 175 -9.52 -12.32 -9.48
N VAL A 176 -8.92 -11.28 -10.06
CA VAL A 176 -7.96 -10.40 -9.38
C VAL A 176 -8.68 -9.40 -8.44
N GLY A 177 -10.01 -9.30 -8.46
CA GLY A 177 -10.75 -8.41 -7.57
C GLY A 177 -10.65 -6.93 -7.96
N ASP A 178 -10.45 -6.64 -9.25
CA ASP A 178 -10.54 -5.28 -9.80
C ASP A 178 -11.97 -4.73 -9.71
N GLY A 179 -12.08 -3.40 -9.73
CA GLY A 179 -13.26 -2.60 -9.48
C GLY A 179 -14.44 -2.78 -10.45
N ASP A 180 -15.30 -1.75 -10.50
CA ASP A 180 -16.63 -1.81 -11.11
C ASP A 180 -16.60 -2.00 -12.65
N LEU A 181 -16.44 -3.24 -13.11
CA LEU A 181 -16.52 -3.65 -14.52
C LEU A 181 -17.94 -3.61 -15.10
N VAL A 182 -18.94 -3.20 -14.30
CA VAL A 182 -20.35 -3.23 -14.70
C VAL A 182 -20.59 -2.37 -15.93
N ALA A 183 -19.99 -1.18 -16.02
CA ALA A 183 -20.20 -0.29 -17.16
C ALA A 183 -19.69 -0.90 -18.48
N ASP A 184 -18.47 -1.44 -18.46
CA ASP A 184 -17.84 -2.06 -19.63
C ASP A 184 -18.58 -3.33 -20.07
N LEU A 185 -18.94 -4.20 -19.11
CA LEU A 185 -19.70 -5.42 -19.38
C LEU A 185 -21.13 -5.10 -19.85
N ALA A 186 -21.76 -4.06 -19.34
CA ALA A 186 -23.08 -3.62 -19.81
C ALA A 186 -23.04 -3.09 -21.24
N ALA A 187 -21.96 -2.42 -21.66
CA ALA A 187 -21.76 -2.04 -23.06
C ALA A 187 -21.59 -3.26 -23.96
N LEU A 188 -20.76 -4.23 -23.55
CA LEU A 188 -20.54 -5.46 -24.30
C LEU A 188 -21.81 -6.31 -24.47
N VAL A 189 -22.61 -6.42 -23.40
CA VAL A 189 -23.92 -7.10 -23.45
C VAL A 189 -24.88 -6.40 -24.41
N ARG A 190 -24.88 -5.07 -24.43
CA ARG A 190 -25.73 -4.29 -25.35
C ARG A 190 -25.37 -4.54 -26.81
N ASP A 191 -24.08 -4.65 -27.09
CA ASP A 191 -23.58 -4.90 -28.45
C ASP A 191 -23.69 -6.38 -28.85
N ASN A 192 -23.76 -7.29 -27.88
CA ASN A 192 -23.82 -8.75 -28.08
C ASN A 192 -24.97 -9.39 -27.27
N PRO A 193 -26.23 -9.03 -27.53
CA PRO A 193 -27.36 -9.37 -26.66
C PRO A 193 -27.74 -10.86 -26.67
N LEU A 194 -27.23 -11.64 -27.65
CA LEU A 194 -27.44 -13.10 -27.73
C LEU A 194 -26.30 -13.91 -27.08
N HIS A 195 -25.27 -13.23 -26.56
CA HIS A 195 -24.09 -13.90 -26.03
C HIS A 195 -24.19 -14.13 -24.52
N GLU A 196 -24.66 -15.31 -24.14
CA GLU A 196 -24.95 -15.67 -22.74
C GLU A 196 -23.75 -15.50 -21.78
N PRO A 197 -22.50 -15.86 -22.14
CA PRO A 197 -21.35 -15.68 -21.24
C PRO A 197 -21.14 -14.23 -20.78
N LEU A 198 -21.41 -13.23 -21.63
CA LEU A 198 -21.31 -11.82 -21.23
C LEU A 198 -22.37 -11.44 -20.20
N HIS A 199 -23.57 -12.02 -20.30
CA HIS A 199 -24.62 -11.85 -19.30
C HIS A 199 -24.21 -12.46 -17.96
N GLU A 200 -23.59 -13.65 -17.97
CA GLU A 200 -23.06 -14.28 -16.76
C GLU A 200 -22.00 -13.39 -16.07
N LEU A 201 -21.05 -12.84 -16.83
CA LEU A 201 -20.02 -11.96 -16.30
C LEU A 201 -20.62 -10.67 -15.70
N LEU A 202 -21.60 -10.06 -16.39
CA LEU A 202 -22.28 -8.86 -15.90
C LEU A 202 -23.10 -9.15 -14.63
N MET A 203 -23.80 -10.28 -14.57
CA MET A 203 -24.53 -10.72 -13.38
C MET A 203 -23.59 -10.90 -12.19
N LEU A 204 -22.44 -11.54 -12.40
CA LEU A 204 -21.44 -11.77 -11.35
C LEU A 204 -20.84 -10.44 -10.85
N ALA A 205 -20.50 -9.54 -11.77
CA ALA A 205 -19.97 -8.22 -11.43
C ALA A 205 -20.97 -7.39 -10.61
N LEU A 206 -22.23 -7.33 -11.04
CA LEU A 206 -23.31 -6.64 -10.32
C LEU A 206 -23.56 -7.25 -8.94
N HIS A 207 -23.56 -8.57 -8.83
CA HIS A 207 -23.75 -9.25 -7.55
C HIS A 207 -22.61 -8.95 -6.55
N ARG A 208 -21.36 -9.01 -7.01
CA ARG A 208 -20.18 -8.66 -6.19
C ARG A 208 -20.16 -7.19 -5.76
N ALA A 209 -20.72 -6.30 -6.59
CA ALA A 209 -20.92 -4.89 -6.24
C ALA A 209 -22.11 -4.65 -5.28
N GLY A 210 -22.75 -5.70 -4.76
CA GLY A 210 -23.93 -5.60 -3.89
C GLY A 210 -25.23 -5.22 -4.61
N ARG A 211 -25.21 -5.14 -5.94
CA ARG A 211 -26.34 -4.74 -6.81
C ARG A 211 -27.12 -5.97 -7.29
N THR A 212 -27.47 -6.85 -6.36
CA THR A 212 -28.09 -8.15 -6.65
C THR A 212 -29.40 -8.04 -7.44
N ALA A 213 -30.23 -7.03 -7.17
CA ALA A 213 -31.48 -6.82 -7.92
C ALA A 213 -31.21 -6.58 -9.42
N GLU A 214 -30.20 -5.78 -9.74
CA GLU A 214 -29.80 -5.51 -11.12
C GLU A 214 -29.19 -6.75 -11.78
N ALA A 215 -28.44 -7.57 -11.04
CA ALA A 215 -27.95 -8.86 -11.54
C ALA A 215 -29.12 -9.79 -11.95
N LEU A 216 -30.19 -9.87 -11.16
CA LEU A 216 -31.35 -10.69 -11.52
C LEU A 216 -32.12 -10.12 -12.72
N GLU A 217 -32.18 -8.79 -12.89
CA GLU A 217 -32.78 -8.15 -14.07
C GLU A 217 -31.99 -8.45 -15.36
N VAL A 218 -30.68 -8.60 -15.29
CA VAL A 218 -29.86 -9.04 -16.44
C VAL A 218 -30.28 -10.43 -16.90
N PHE A 219 -30.52 -11.38 -15.99
CA PHE A 219 -31.05 -12.71 -16.34
C PHE A 219 -32.41 -12.63 -17.04
N HIS A 220 -33.34 -11.85 -16.48
CA HIS A 220 -34.67 -11.70 -17.07
C HIS A 220 -34.63 -11.05 -18.45
N THR A 221 -33.72 -10.09 -18.64
CA THR A 221 -33.49 -9.45 -19.94
C THR A 221 -32.93 -10.46 -20.94
N ALA A 222 -31.89 -11.21 -20.57
CA ALA A 222 -31.31 -12.26 -21.41
C ALA A 222 -32.37 -13.29 -21.85
N ARG A 223 -33.20 -13.76 -20.90
CA ARG A 223 -34.28 -14.72 -21.17
C ARG A 223 -35.29 -14.18 -22.18
N ARG A 224 -35.72 -12.92 -22.05
CA ARG A 224 -36.65 -12.31 -23.01
C ARG A 224 -36.02 -12.21 -24.41
N THR A 225 -34.75 -11.80 -24.49
CA THR A 225 -34.03 -11.65 -25.77
C THR A 225 -33.88 -13.00 -26.46
N LEU A 226 -33.38 -14.02 -25.77
CA LEU A 226 -33.19 -15.38 -26.33
C LEU A 226 -34.52 -16.00 -26.78
N ALA A 227 -35.59 -15.82 -26.00
CA ALA A 227 -36.91 -16.31 -26.36
C ALA A 227 -37.48 -15.60 -27.60
N THR A 228 -37.22 -14.30 -27.75
CA THR A 228 -37.76 -13.49 -28.85
C THR A 228 -36.98 -13.73 -30.15
N GLU A 229 -35.65 -13.68 -30.09
CA GLU A 229 -34.77 -13.71 -31.27
C GLU A 229 -34.47 -15.14 -31.75
N LEU A 230 -34.33 -16.09 -30.81
CA LEU A 230 -33.91 -17.45 -31.11
C LEU A 230 -34.96 -18.52 -30.76
N SER A 231 -36.07 -18.14 -30.11
CA SER A 231 -37.05 -19.10 -29.54
C SER A 231 -36.39 -20.13 -28.60
N MET A 232 -35.38 -19.69 -27.85
CA MET A 232 -34.59 -20.52 -26.94
C MET A 232 -34.70 -20.04 -25.49
N GLU A 233 -34.52 -20.98 -24.55
CA GLU A 233 -34.36 -20.67 -23.12
C GLU A 233 -32.87 -20.48 -22.77
N PRO A 234 -32.55 -19.73 -21.68
CA PRO A 234 -31.18 -19.59 -21.20
C PRO A 234 -30.49 -20.93 -20.93
N GLY A 235 -29.21 -20.99 -21.28
CA GLY A 235 -28.32 -22.10 -21.05
C GLY A 235 -28.18 -22.50 -19.57
N PRO A 236 -27.61 -23.67 -19.29
CA PRO A 236 -27.50 -24.20 -17.94
C PRO A 236 -26.62 -23.34 -17.01
N ALA A 237 -25.53 -22.76 -17.52
CA ALA A 237 -24.61 -21.94 -16.73
C ALA A 237 -25.28 -20.65 -16.22
N LEU A 238 -25.92 -19.89 -17.11
CA LEU A 238 -26.70 -18.70 -16.76
C LEU A 238 -27.87 -19.00 -15.81
N ARG A 239 -28.57 -20.13 -15.98
CA ARG A 239 -29.62 -20.58 -15.04
C ARG A 239 -29.06 -20.96 -13.67
N GLU A 240 -27.90 -21.60 -13.62
CA GLU A 240 -27.27 -21.97 -12.35
C GLU A 240 -26.78 -20.75 -11.58
N LEU A 241 -26.21 -19.77 -12.26
CA LEU A 241 -25.83 -18.49 -11.66
C LEU A 241 -27.04 -17.74 -11.10
N TYR A 242 -28.17 -17.72 -11.82
CA TYR A 242 -29.41 -17.15 -11.30
C TYR A 242 -29.86 -17.83 -9.99
N ARG A 243 -29.80 -19.17 -9.95
CA ARG A 243 -30.16 -19.93 -8.74
C ARG A 243 -29.23 -19.66 -7.58
N SER A 244 -27.91 -19.62 -7.82
CA SER A 244 -26.92 -19.39 -6.76
C SER A 244 -27.07 -17.99 -6.13
N ILE A 245 -27.28 -16.96 -6.95
CA ILE A 245 -27.53 -15.59 -6.52
C ILE A 245 -28.86 -15.51 -5.73
N THR A 246 -29.91 -16.18 -6.21
CA THR A 246 -31.23 -16.19 -5.55
C THR A 246 -31.23 -16.98 -4.23
N ALA A 247 -30.41 -18.03 -4.13
CA ALA A 247 -30.27 -18.85 -2.92
C ALA A 247 -29.33 -18.24 -1.87
N GLY A 248 -28.70 -17.08 -2.16
CA GLY A 248 -27.74 -16.43 -1.26
C GLY A 248 -26.40 -17.17 -1.14
N GLY A 249 -26.06 -18.02 -2.11
CA GLY A 249 -24.93 -18.95 -2.03
C GLY A 249 -23.86 -18.70 -3.10
N ALA A 250 -23.00 -17.70 -2.90
CA ALA A 250 -21.58 -17.69 -3.30
C ALA A 250 -20.87 -16.37 -2.90
N ASP A 251 -20.67 -16.15 -1.59
CA ASP A 251 -19.38 -15.83 -0.96
C ASP A 251 -19.63 -15.33 0.48
N LYS A 252 -19.15 -16.11 1.45
CA LYS A 252 -18.95 -15.63 2.82
C LYS A 252 -17.72 -14.71 2.82
N VAL A 253 -17.95 -13.43 2.56
CA VAL A 253 -17.07 -12.36 3.06
C VAL A 253 -17.93 -11.47 3.95
N THR A 254 -17.70 -11.55 5.24
CA THR A 254 -18.28 -10.65 6.23
C THR A 254 -17.86 -9.23 5.95
N THR A 255 -18.82 -8.35 5.64
CA THR A 255 -18.68 -6.91 5.81
C THR A 255 -19.89 -6.36 6.60
N PRO A 256 -19.68 -5.37 7.48
CA PRO A 256 -20.69 -4.89 8.42
C PRO A 256 -21.68 -3.94 7.75
N THR A 257 -22.96 -4.06 8.10
CA THR A 257 -24.06 -3.20 7.70
C THR A 257 -23.90 -1.77 8.27
N PRO A 258 -24.15 -0.69 7.50
CA PRO A 258 -24.28 0.66 8.07
C PRO A 258 -25.69 0.87 8.68
N PRO A 259 -25.83 1.43 9.88
CA PRO A 259 -27.13 1.70 10.48
C PRO A 259 -27.75 3.01 9.98
N ALA A 260 -29.06 2.95 9.77
CA ALA A 260 -29.95 4.03 9.40
C ALA A 260 -30.03 5.14 10.47
N GLN A 261 -30.15 6.39 10.01
CA GLN A 261 -30.39 7.56 10.84
C GLN A 261 -31.87 7.76 11.20
N ALA A 262 -32.03 8.44 12.35
CA ALA A 262 -33.13 9.30 12.80
C ALA A 262 -34.28 8.69 13.62
N ARG A 263 -34.15 8.81 14.96
CA ARG A 263 -35.28 9.10 15.85
C ARG A 263 -34.99 10.37 16.66
N ARG A 264 -36.00 11.27 16.69
CA ARG A 264 -36.04 12.58 17.35
C ARG A 264 -35.96 12.48 18.89
N ALA A 265 -35.34 13.48 19.52
CA ALA A 265 -35.26 13.68 20.96
C ALA A 265 -36.38 14.61 21.50
N GLN A 266 -36.84 14.35 22.73
CA GLN A 266 -37.54 15.28 23.63
C GLN A 266 -36.61 15.65 24.82
N PRO A 267 -36.82 16.77 25.55
CA PRO A 267 -35.82 17.32 26.49
C PRO A 267 -36.05 16.98 27.98
N VAL A 268 -34.97 16.86 28.79
CA VAL A 268 -34.99 16.92 30.27
C VAL A 268 -33.67 17.57 30.84
N PRO A 269 -33.72 18.59 31.72
CA PRO A 269 -32.55 19.34 32.23
C PRO A 269 -32.29 19.20 33.76
N ALA A 270 -31.98 18.00 34.28
CA ALA A 270 -31.73 17.79 35.73
C ALA A 270 -30.38 17.11 36.08
N ALA A 271 -29.59 16.66 35.10
CA ALA A 271 -28.40 15.83 35.34
C ALA A 271 -27.10 16.62 35.62
N HIS A 272 -27.11 17.94 35.48
CA HIS A 272 -25.90 18.75 35.25
C HIS A 272 -25.18 19.27 36.49
N HIS A 273 -25.90 19.61 37.56
CA HIS A 273 -25.29 20.09 38.81
C HIS A 273 -24.62 18.96 39.60
N ALA A 274 -25.07 17.72 39.44
CA ALA A 274 -24.55 16.57 40.17
C ALA A 274 -23.17 16.12 39.67
N GLY A 275 -22.85 16.32 38.38
CA GLY A 275 -21.59 15.87 37.77
C GLY A 275 -20.39 16.72 38.15
N THR A 276 -20.51 18.05 38.04
CA THR A 276 -19.46 19.01 38.39
C THR A 276 -19.18 19.03 39.90
N GLN A 277 -20.22 18.97 40.74
CA GLN A 277 -20.07 18.91 42.19
C GLN A 277 -19.22 17.71 42.63
N ARG A 278 -19.45 16.53 42.05
CA ARG A 278 -18.76 15.28 42.40
C ARG A 278 -17.30 15.24 41.95
N LEU A 279 -17.00 15.79 40.78
CA LEU A 279 -15.62 15.97 40.34
C LEU A 279 -14.88 17.01 41.19
N GLY A 280 -15.58 18.06 41.66
CA GLY A 280 -15.06 19.01 42.63
C GLY A 280 -14.75 18.38 44.00
N GLU A 281 -15.58 17.46 44.49
CA GLU A 281 -15.32 16.68 45.71
C GLU A 281 -14.04 15.83 45.58
N LEU A 282 -13.81 15.19 44.43
CA LEU A 282 -12.59 14.42 44.16
C LEU A 282 -11.33 15.31 44.15
N LEU A 283 -11.43 16.53 43.63
CA LEU A 283 -10.34 17.51 43.70
C LEU A 283 -10.06 17.98 45.13
N GLN A 284 -11.09 18.17 45.95
CA GLN A 284 -10.94 18.50 47.38
C GLN A 284 -10.23 17.36 48.13
N HIS A 285 -10.58 16.11 47.84
CA HIS A 285 -9.87 14.95 48.38
C HIS A 285 -8.41 14.87 47.91
N LEU A 286 -8.16 15.15 46.63
CA LEU A 286 -6.80 15.17 46.06
C LEU A 286 -5.92 16.21 46.77
N THR A 287 -6.42 17.42 46.94
CA THR A 287 -5.71 18.51 47.62
C THR A 287 -5.54 18.26 49.12
N ALA A 288 -6.44 17.49 49.74
CA ALA A 288 -6.29 16.96 51.10
C ALA A 288 -5.31 15.78 51.22
N GLY A 289 -4.66 15.37 50.12
CA GLY A 289 -3.62 14.33 50.09
C GLY A 289 -4.12 12.92 49.79
N THR A 290 -5.40 12.75 49.46
CA THR A 290 -6.01 11.45 49.14
C THR A 290 -6.28 11.32 47.64
N GLY A 291 -5.72 10.28 47.01
CA GLY A 291 -5.94 10.02 45.58
C GLY A 291 -7.33 9.43 45.27
N GLY A 292 -7.65 9.32 43.98
CA GLY A 292 -8.93 8.79 43.50
C GLY A 292 -8.92 8.47 42.01
N ALA A 293 -10.04 7.98 41.49
CA ALA A 293 -10.24 7.76 40.06
C ALA A 293 -11.66 8.11 39.62
N ALA A 294 -11.80 8.68 38.42
CA ALA A 294 -13.06 9.04 37.78
C ALA A 294 -13.11 8.49 36.35
N TRP A 295 -14.29 7.97 35.96
CA TRP A 295 -14.55 7.43 34.63
C TRP A 295 -15.79 8.08 34.03
N ILE A 296 -15.63 8.62 32.82
CA ILE A 296 -16.68 9.37 32.12
C ILE A 296 -16.94 8.70 30.78
N GLU A 297 -18.17 8.25 30.56
CA GLU A 297 -18.62 7.73 29.27
C GLU A 297 -19.49 8.78 28.57
N GLY A 298 -19.10 9.18 27.36
CA GLY A 298 -19.80 10.22 26.59
C GLY A 298 -19.15 10.52 25.24
N ASP A 299 -19.75 11.43 24.47
CA ASP A 299 -19.09 12.00 23.30
C ASP A 299 -17.89 12.87 23.71
N PRO A 300 -16.86 13.01 22.84
CA PRO A 300 -15.64 13.74 23.18
C PRO A 300 -15.93 15.19 23.58
N GLU A 301 -16.72 15.91 22.76
CA GLU A 301 -17.01 17.33 22.90
C GLU A 301 -17.61 17.67 24.27
N SER A 302 -18.53 16.83 24.77
CA SER A 302 -19.20 17.10 26.02
C SER A 302 -18.45 16.60 27.25
N SER A 303 -17.69 15.52 27.10
CA SER A 303 -16.82 15.02 28.16
C SER A 303 -15.70 16.02 28.44
N THR A 304 -15.11 16.63 27.39
CA THR A 304 -14.14 17.71 27.51
C THR A 304 -14.74 18.92 28.24
N ALA A 305 -15.96 19.34 27.87
CA ALA A 305 -16.62 20.49 28.50
C ALA A 305 -16.89 20.29 30.00
N LEU A 306 -17.35 19.10 30.41
CA LEU A 306 -17.58 18.75 31.82
C LEU A 306 -16.29 18.75 32.63
N LEU A 307 -15.23 18.11 32.11
CA LEU A 307 -13.92 18.06 32.77
C LEU A 307 -13.33 19.45 32.95
N THR A 308 -13.49 20.30 31.92
CA THR A 308 -13.06 21.69 31.96
C THR A 308 -13.79 22.45 33.07
N ALA A 309 -15.12 22.30 33.15
CA ALA A 309 -15.94 22.97 34.17
C ALA A 309 -15.53 22.59 35.58
N ALA A 310 -15.35 21.29 35.81
CA ALA A 310 -15.03 20.76 37.13
C ALA A 310 -13.62 21.15 37.59
N PHE A 311 -12.67 21.27 36.67
CA PHE A 311 -11.25 21.43 36.97
C PHE A 311 -10.70 22.84 36.75
N ALA A 312 -11.54 23.81 36.34
CA ALA A 312 -11.15 25.19 36.08
C ALA A 312 -10.40 25.87 37.25
N HIS A 313 -10.61 25.40 38.49
CA HIS A 313 -9.98 25.93 39.71
C HIS A 313 -9.10 24.89 40.43
N ALA A 314 -8.62 23.87 39.73
CA ALA A 314 -7.82 22.81 40.33
C ALA A 314 -6.43 23.34 40.78
N ALA A 315 -6.18 23.31 42.08
CA ALA A 315 -4.91 23.70 42.69
C ALA A 315 -3.94 22.50 42.83
N CYS A 316 -3.66 21.80 41.73
CA CYS A 316 -2.78 20.63 41.70
C CYS A 316 -1.95 20.56 40.41
N GLN A 317 -0.97 19.66 40.36
CA GLN A 317 -0.28 19.35 39.10
C GLN A 317 -1.25 18.63 38.15
N ILE A 318 -1.29 19.01 36.88
CA ILE A 318 -2.22 18.45 35.89
C ILE A 318 -1.42 17.93 34.69
N ALA A 319 -1.60 16.64 34.39
CA ALA A 319 -1.17 16.02 33.14
C ALA A 319 -2.42 15.66 32.36
N TRP A 320 -2.73 16.40 31.29
CA TRP A 320 -3.94 16.22 30.50
C TRP A 320 -3.56 15.88 29.06
N VAL A 321 -4.05 14.75 28.55
CA VAL A 321 -3.82 14.33 27.16
C VAL A 321 -5.10 13.82 26.51
N THR A 322 -5.28 14.16 25.23
CA THR A 322 -6.37 13.66 24.39
C THR A 322 -5.83 12.64 23.41
N ALA A 323 -6.41 11.44 23.43
CA ALA A 323 -6.00 10.34 22.58
C ALA A 323 -6.51 10.49 21.15
N ASP A 324 -5.60 10.34 20.19
CA ASP A 324 -5.89 10.32 18.76
C ASP A 324 -5.78 8.91 18.17
N GLY A 325 -5.80 8.79 16.84
CA GLY A 325 -5.75 7.50 16.16
C GLY A 325 -4.40 6.80 16.25
N ALA A 326 -3.30 7.54 16.45
CA ALA A 326 -1.95 7.00 16.50
C ALA A 326 -1.64 6.37 17.87
N ASP A 327 -2.25 6.88 18.94
CA ASP A 327 -2.06 6.41 20.32
C ASP A 327 -2.46 4.93 20.55
N ARG A 328 -3.18 4.32 19.61
CA ARG A 328 -3.56 2.89 19.67
C ARG A 328 -2.40 1.96 19.35
N HIS A 329 -1.42 2.46 18.60
CA HIS A 329 -0.39 1.67 17.96
C HIS A 329 1.02 2.02 18.46
N LEU A 330 1.14 3.02 19.33
CA LEU A 330 2.40 3.52 19.87
C LEU A 330 2.44 3.31 21.39
N PRO A 331 3.25 2.36 21.90
CA PRO A 331 3.33 2.07 23.33
C PRO A 331 3.64 3.31 24.16
N LEU A 332 2.82 3.59 25.18
CA LEU A 332 3.01 4.68 26.13
C LEU A 332 3.09 6.08 25.50
N HIS A 333 2.61 6.23 24.26
CA HIS A 333 2.68 7.52 23.56
C HIS A 333 1.84 8.58 24.25
N LEU A 334 0.70 8.20 24.82
CA LEU A 334 -0.12 9.07 25.65
C LEU A 334 0.63 9.59 26.88
N MET A 335 1.45 8.76 27.51
CA MET A 335 2.28 9.18 28.66
C MET A 335 3.40 10.10 28.19
N THR A 336 3.99 9.79 27.04
CA THR A 336 5.03 10.62 26.43
C THR A 336 4.52 12.02 26.15
N ARG A 337 3.30 12.13 25.64
CA ARG A 337 2.62 13.41 25.38
C ARG A 337 2.20 14.11 26.66
N ALA A 338 1.75 13.37 27.67
CA ALA A 338 1.31 13.94 28.94
C ALA A 338 2.45 14.56 29.76
N PHE A 339 3.67 14.00 29.66
CA PHE A 339 4.82 14.42 30.48
C PHE A 339 5.99 15.02 29.66
N GLY A 340 5.89 15.05 28.33
CA GLY A 340 6.91 15.64 27.45
C GLY A 340 8.22 14.85 27.37
N GLN A 341 8.24 13.59 27.81
CA GLN A 341 9.41 12.71 27.80
C GLN A 341 9.00 11.27 27.44
N ARG A 342 9.86 10.53 26.75
CA ARG A 342 9.56 9.15 26.33
C ARG A 342 9.69 8.19 27.52
N PHE A 343 8.83 7.18 27.56
CA PHE A 343 8.91 6.07 28.51
C PHE A 343 9.10 4.76 27.74
N GLU A 344 10.08 3.95 28.15
CA GLU A 344 10.40 2.67 27.52
C GLU A 344 9.56 1.53 28.09
N SER A 345 9.01 1.70 29.30
CA SER A 345 8.17 0.70 29.94
C SER A 345 7.09 1.30 30.86
N PRO A 346 6.00 0.56 31.13
CA PRO A 346 5.01 0.95 32.13
C PRO A 346 5.62 1.15 33.53
N ASP A 347 6.67 0.41 33.86
CA ASP A 347 7.34 0.51 35.17
C ASP A 347 8.09 1.83 35.30
N GLU A 348 8.84 2.23 34.29
CA GLU A 348 9.51 3.54 34.24
C GLU A 348 8.50 4.70 34.33
N ALA A 349 7.40 4.60 33.57
CA ALA A 349 6.32 5.59 33.64
C ALA A 349 5.71 5.65 35.04
N ALA A 350 5.43 4.50 35.67
CA ALA A 350 4.90 4.45 37.02
C ALA A 350 5.86 5.06 38.05
N GLU A 351 7.16 4.79 37.98
CA GLU A 351 8.17 5.39 38.85
C GLU A 351 8.23 6.91 38.71
N HIS A 352 8.15 7.40 37.47
CA HIS A 352 8.09 8.82 37.20
C HIS A 352 6.84 9.46 37.84
N LEU A 353 5.65 8.86 37.65
CA LEU A 353 4.43 9.37 38.27
C LEU A 353 4.51 9.37 39.80
N HIS A 354 5.11 8.36 40.42
CA HIS A 354 5.37 8.37 41.86
C HIS A 354 6.30 9.52 42.26
N ALA A 355 7.35 9.79 41.48
CA ALA A 355 8.26 10.90 41.72
C ALA A 355 7.54 12.27 41.61
N VAL A 356 6.61 12.42 40.66
CA VAL A 356 5.79 13.62 40.50
C VAL A 356 4.81 13.77 41.68
N CYS A 357 4.15 12.69 42.11
CA CYS A 357 3.23 12.70 43.26
C CYS A 357 3.93 13.05 44.60
N ARG A 358 5.24 12.77 44.74
CA ARG A 358 6.03 13.21 45.90
C ARG A 358 6.23 14.73 45.97
N ARG A 359 6.14 15.43 44.84
CA ARG A 359 6.30 16.89 44.76
C ARG A 359 5.00 17.64 45.05
N GLY A 360 3.87 16.96 44.98
CA GLY A 360 2.54 17.49 45.26
C GLY A 360 1.44 16.66 44.60
N PRO A 361 0.17 16.99 44.84
CA PRO A 361 -0.95 16.25 44.25
C PRO A 361 -0.95 16.32 42.72
N LEU A 362 -1.20 15.18 42.07
CA LEU A 362 -1.20 15.03 40.61
C LEU A 362 -2.57 14.56 40.12
N MET A 363 -3.08 15.22 39.09
CA MET A 363 -4.24 14.80 38.32
C MET A 363 -3.81 14.38 36.91
N LEU A 364 -4.07 13.13 36.54
CA LEU A 364 -3.83 12.60 35.20
C LEU A 364 -5.16 12.42 34.48
N VAL A 365 -5.39 13.22 33.44
CA VAL A 365 -6.60 13.21 32.61
C VAL A 365 -6.26 12.62 31.24
N ILE A 366 -6.92 11.51 30.86
CA ILE A 366 -6.83 10.95 29.51
C ILE A 366 -8.21 10.98 28.86
N GLU A 367 -8.33 11.77 27.82
CA GLU A 367 -9.53 11.77 27.00
C GLU A 367 -9.45 10.74 25.89
N GLY A 368 -10.49 9.92 25.72
CA GLY A 368 -10.53 8.91 24.68
C GLY A 368 -9.70 7.65 24.98
N LEU A 369 -9.65 7.19 26.23
CA LEU A 369 -8.82 6.05 26.67
C LEU A 369 -9.05 4.75 25.88
N HIS A 370 -10.21 4.56 25.24
CA HIS A 370 -10.48 3.47 24.30
C HIS A 370 -9.51 3.42 23.10
N ARG A 371 -8.83 4.53 22.79
CA ARG A 371 -7.82 4.62 21.74
C ARG A 371 -6.40 4.38 22.24
N ALA A 372 -6.20 4.12 23.53
CA ALA A 372 -4.88 3.85 24.09
C ALA A 372 -4.35 2.47 23.66
N ASP A 373 -3.02 2.37 23.64
CA ASP A 373 -2.29 1.13 23.48
C ASP A 373 -2.36 0.24 24.73
N GLU A 374 -2.00 -1.03 24.58
CA GLU A 374 -2.10 -2.04 25.65
C GLU A 374 -1.16 -1.75 26.84
N ASP A 375 -0.01 -1.12 26.61
CA ASP A 375 0.93 -0.75 27.68
C ASP A 375 0.42 0.45 28.48
N THR A 376 -0.21 1.44 27.84
CA THR A 376 -0.94 2.50 28.56
C THR A 376 -2.12 1.93 29.34
N LEU A 377 -2.88 0.96 28.82
CA LEU A 377 -3.96 0.32 29.56
C LEU A 377 -3.43 -0.51 30.76
N ARG A 378 -2.32 -1.22 30.60
CA ARG A 378 -1.62 -1.93 31.69
C ARG A 378 -1.11 -0.97 32.76
N LEU A 379 -0.50 0.14 32.37
CA LEU A 379 -0.07 1.20 33.27
C LEU A 379 -1.26 1.79 34.03
N TRP A 380 -2.33 2.17 33.31
CA TRP A 380 -3.54 2.71 33.90
C TRP A 380 -4.11 1.78 34.97
N ASN A 381 -4.15 0.48 34.68
CA ASN A 381 -4.57 -0.56 35.60
C ASN A 381 -3.73 -0.63 36.89
N ARG A 382 -2.43 -0.38 36.80
CA ARG A 382 -1.50 -0.32 37.95
C ARG A 382 -1.71 0.98 38.74
N LEU A 383 -1.85 2.11 38.05
CA LEU A 383 -2.04 3.42 38.66
C LEU A 383 -3.35 3.49 39.46
N ILE A 384 -4.42 2.84 39.01
CA ILE A 384 -5.68 2.72 39.76
C ILE A 384 -5.42 2.21 41.19
N ALA A 385 -4.52 1.23 41.37
CA ALA A 385 -4.17 0.72 42.69
C ALA A 385 -3.29 1.71 43.50
N ALA A 386 -2.46 2.50 42.81
CA ALA A 386 -1.56 3.49 43.40
C ALA A 386 -2.29 4.72 43.97
N THR A 387 -3.48 5.06 43.45
CA THR A 387 -4.33 6.16 43.97
C THR A 387 -4.64 6.04 45.46
N ARG A 388 -4.62 4.83 46.04
CA ARG A 388 -4.82 4.60 47.48
C ARG A 388 -3.63 4.98 48.37
N ARG A 389 -2.46 5.17 47.77
CA ARG A 389 -1.18 5.33 48.47
C ARG A 389 -0.43 6.61 48.07
N ALA A 390 -0.96 7.37 47.13
CA ALA A 390 -0.38 8.61 46.63
C ALA A 390 -1.49 9.63 46.36
N PRO A 391 -1.21 10.94 46.44
CA PRO A 391 -2.15 12.00 46.06
C PRO A 391 -2.27 12.06 44.53
N LEU A 392 -2.88 11.04 43.94
CA LEU A 392 -3.05 10.85 42.50
C LEU A 392 -4.53 10.72 42.15
N LEU A 393 -5.04 11.60 41.29
CA LEU A 393 -6.38 11.53 40.71
C LEU A 393 -6.30 11.10 39.25
N LEU A 394 -6.87 9.95 38.91
CA LEU A 394 -6.96 9.44 37.53
C LEU A 394 -8.32 9.78 36.93
N VAL A 395 -8.35 10.39 35.76
CA VAL A 395 -9.60 10.76 35.09
C VAL A 395 -9.56 10.27 33.65
N ALA A 396 -10.49 9.40 33.27
CA ALA A 396 -10.57 8.90 31.90
C ALA A 396 -11.93 9.21 31.26
N THR A 397 -11.90 9.63 30.00
CA THR A 397 -13.09 9.62 29.13
C THR A 397 -12.99 8.48 28.12
N ALA A 398 -14.06 7.74 27.88
CA ALA A 398 -14.07 6.66 26.91
C ALA A 398 -15.44 6.40 26.29
N ARG A 399 -15.46 5.90 25.06
CA ARG A 399 -16.65 5.26 24.49
C ARG A 399 -16.74 3.81 24.97
N PRO A 400 -17.93 3.19 24.96
CA PRO A 400 -18.06 1.77 25.27
C PRO A 400 -17.11 0.92 24.39
N ASP A 401 -16.13 0.26 25.00
CA ASP A 401 -15.15 -0.63 24.37
C ASP A 401 -15.00 -1.88 25.24
N ALA A 402 -15.09 -3.06 24.63
CA ALA A 402 -15.01 -4.34 25.34
C ALA A 402 -13.70 -4.52 26.13
N ARG A 403 -12.58 -3.95 25.65
CA ARG A 403 -11.27 -4.01 26.33
C ARG A 403 -11.24 -3.24 27.65
N LEU A 404 -12.11 -2.25 27.79
CA LEU A 404 -12.18 -1.40 28.97
C LEU A 404 -13.14 -1.95 30.03
N GLY A 405 -13.86 -3.05 29.76
CA GLY A 405 -14.87 -3.61 30.67
C GLY A 405 -14.32 -3.90 32.07
N THR A 406 -13.19 -4.62 32.14
CA THR A 406 -12.54 -4.98 33.42
C THR A 406 -11.96 -3.76 34.13
N LEU A 407 -11.44 -2.77 33.39
CA LEU A 407 -10.91 -1.52 33.96
C LEU A 407 -12.03 -0.67 34.55
N ARG A 408 -13.15 -0.56 33.82
CA ARG A 408 -14.35 0.15 34.25
C ARG A 408 -14.92 -0.44 35.54
N GLU A 409 -15.02 -1.76 35.61
CA GLU A 409 -15.52 -2.47 36.79
C GLU A 409 -14.61 -2.23 38.01
N ARG A 410 -13.28 -2.23 37.83
CA ARG A 410 -12.34 -1.89 38.92
C ARG A 410 -12.46 -0.45 39.40
N VAL A 411 -12.63 0.52 38.50
CA VAL A 411 -12.88 1.93 38.89
C VAL A 411 -14.19 2.04 39.68
N SER A 412 -15.23 1.26 39.35
CA SER A 412 -16.50 1.25 40.11
C SER A 412 -16.42 0.68 41.53
N THR A 413 -15.32 -0.01 41.88
CA THR A 413 -15.07 -0.55 43.23
C THR A 413 -14.25 0.37 44.13
N LEU A 414 -13.70 1.47 43.60
CA LEU A 414 -13.07 2.51 44.40
C LEU A 414 -14.14 3.43 45.00
N PRO A 415 -13.89 4.11 46.14
CA PRO A 415 -14.80 5.14 46.64
C PRO A 415 -14.87 6.31 45.64
N GLY A 416 -15.85 6.25 44.73
CA GLY A 416 -16.09 7.21 43.66
C GLY A 416 -17.09 6.64 42.63
N PRO A 417 -17.99 7.45 42.04
CA PRO A 417 -19.02 6.95 41.15
C PRO A 417 -18.52 6.85 39.70
N VAL A 418 -18.73 5.70 39.06
CA VAL A 418 -18.80 5.61 37.58
C VAL A 418 -20.09 6.30 37.14
N MET A 419 -20.02 7.25 36.21
CA MET A 419 -21.20 7.99 35.77
C MET A 419 -21.26 8.13 34.24
N THR A 420 -22.39 7.72 33.69
CA THR A 420 -22.77 7.96 32.28
C THR A 420 -23.54 9.28 32.24
N VAL A 421 -23.04 10.28 31.51
CA VAL A 421 -23.69 11.61 31.42
C VAL A 421 -24.06 11.87 29.96
N ASN A 422 -25.36 12.03 29.68
CA ASN A 422 -25.81 12.70 28.45
C ASN A 422 -25.68 14.23 28.64
N PRO A 423 -25.15 14.99 27.67
CA PRO A 423 -24.66 16.34 27.90
C PRO A 423 -25.67 17.48 27.76
N PRO A 424 -25.46 18.66 28.42
CA PRO A 424 -26.04 19.95 28.08
C PRO A 424 -25.02 20.90 27.42
N PRO A 425 -25.43 22.10 26.95
CA PRO A 425 -24.56 23.09 26.31
C PRO A 425 -24.02 24.16 27.35
N PRO A 426 -23.46 25.33 26.97
CA PRO A 426 -22.06 25.71 27.22
C PRO A 426 -21.88 26.96 28.12
N ASP A 427 -21.26 26.84 29.31
CA ASP A 427 -20.93 28.02 30.16
C ASP A 427 -19.42 28.21 30.42
N VAL A 428 -18.55 27.21 30.21
CA VAL A 428 -17.09 27.37 30.47
C VAL A 428 -16.32 27.88 29.25
N ALA A 429 -16.81 27.56 28.06
CA ALA A 429 -16.34 28.19 26.83
C ALA A 429 -16.58 29.72 26.89
N ALA A 430 -17.61 30.19 27.61
CA ALA A 430 -17.93 31.61 27.73
C ALA A 430 -16.88 32.37 28.56
N ASP A 431 -16.37 31.82 29.67
CA ASP A 431 -15.35 32.50 30.51
C ASP A 431 -13.97 32.53 29.82
N LEU A 432 -13.56 31.44 29.16
CA LEU A 432 -12.32 31.39 28.38
C LEU A 432 -12.40 32.23 27.10
N ALA A 433 -13.56 32.24 26.42
CA ALA A 433 -13.81 33.16 25.31
C ALA A 433 -13.85 34.62 25.79
N HIS A 434 -14.33 34.90 27.00
CA HIS A 434 -14.33 36.24 27.57
C HIS A 434 -12.89 36.76 27.78
N ARG A 435 -11.99 35.94 28.32
CA ARG A 435 -10.56 36.28 28.47
C ARG A 435 -9.86 36.50 27.13
N LEU A 436 -10.12 35.65 26.14
CA LEU A 436 -9.59 35.85 24.79
C LEU A 436 -10.17 37.11 24.16
N SER A 437 -11.45 37.43 24.37
CA SER A 437 -12.13 38.63 23.86
C SER A 437 -11.64 39.94 24.48
N ALA A 438 -10.98 39.88 25.65
CA ALA A 438 -10.41 41.04 26.34
C ALA A 438 -9.04 41.46 25.78
N LEU A 439 -8.39 40.62 24.97
CA LEU A 439 -7.15 40.93 24.27
C LEU A 439 -7.39 41.87 23.10
N THR A 440 -6.39 42.67 22.75
CA THR A 440 -6.42 43.45 21.51
C THR A 440 -6.55 42.57 20.27
N ALA A 441 -7.18 43.10 19.21
CA ALA A 441 -7.33 42.38 17.95
C ALA A 441 -5.98 41.96 17.35
N GLY A 442 -4.95 42.79 17.50
CA GLY A 442 -3.58 42.47 17.07
C GLY A 442 -3.00 41.25 17.77
N THR A 443 -3.13 41.20 19.11
CA THR A 443 -2.71 40.07 19.94
C THR A 443 -3.51 38.80 19.62
N GLN A 444 -4.82 38.90 19.39
CA GLN A 444 -5.64 37.75 18.99
C GLN A 444 -5.19 37.14 17.65
N GLU A 445 -4.95 37.98 16.64
CA GLU A 445 -4.45 37.55 15.32
C GLU A 445 -3.09 36.88 15.42
N SER A 446 -2.16 37.47 16.20
CA SER A 446 -0.83 36.92 16.42
C SER A 446 -0.89 35.58 17.15
N LEU A 447 -1.73 35.46 18.19
CA LEU A 447 -1.92 34.20 18.93
C LEU A 447 -2.53 33.10 18.05
N GLN A 448 -3.48 33.42 17.17
CA GLN A 448 -4.05 32.47 16.20
C GLN A 448 -2.99 31.93 15.24
N GLN A 449 -2.04 32.76 14.80
CA GLN A 449 -0.95 32.34 13.93
C GLN A 449 0.11 31.53 14.70
N MET A 450 0.45 31.95 15.92
CA MET A 450 1.41 31.27 16.81
C MET A 450 0.91 29.89 17.26
N VAL A 451 -0.40 29.69 17.41
CA VAL A 451 -0.98 28.41 17.85
C VAL A 451 -0.66 27.25 16.91
N LEU A 452 -0.41 27.55 15.62
CA LEU A 452 -0.05 26.58 14.59
C LEU A 452 1.34 25.99 14.80
N LEU A 453 2.25 26.73 15.48
CA LEU A 453 3.61 26.30 15.77
C LEU A 453 3.71 25.24 16.86
N GLY A 454 2.62 24.96 17.59
CA GLY A 454 2.61 23.95 18.63
C GLY A 454 2.38 24.53 20.02
N ASN A 455 2.79 23.79 21.04
CA ASN A 455 2.66 24.23 22.43
C ASN A 455 3.77 25.19 22.86
N ALA A 456 4.94 25.06 22.23
CA ALA A 456 6.12 25.87 22.49
C ALA A 456 6.68 26.39 21.17
N LEU A 457 7.16 27.62 21.20
CA LEU A 457 7.71 28.32 20.04
C LEU A 457 8.79 29.32 20.47
N THR A 458 9.64 29.74 19.53
CA THR A 458 10.62 30.80 19.76
C THR A 458 10.08 32.16 19.30
N THR A 459 10.68 33.25 19.80
CA THR A 459 10.34 34.61 19.37
C THR A 459 10.63 34.81 17.87
N ASP A 460 11.67 34.17 17.33
CA ASP A 460 12.00 34.21 15.90
C ASP A 460 10.95 33.51 15.04
N GLU A 461 10.44 32.35 15.50
CA GLU A 461 9.34 31.66 14.83
C GLU A 461 8.05 32.51 14.89
N ALA A 462 7.76 33.13 16.04
CA ALA A 462 6.61 34.03 16.20
C ALA A 462 6.69 35.24 15.26
N LEU A 463 7.86 35.86 15.15
CA LEU A 463 8.09 37.02 14.28
C LEU A 463 7.93 36.67 12.81
N ALA A 464 8.51 35.54 12.38
CA ALA A 464 8.42 35.08 11.00
C ALA A 464 6.98 34.76 10.59
N VAL A 465 6.21 34.11 11.46
CA VAL A 465 4.86 33.61 11.14
C VAL A 465 3.79 34.71 11.22
N THR A 466 3.89 35.59 12.21
CA THR A 466 2.94 36.71 12.36
C THR A 466 3.20 37.83 11.36
N GLY A 467 4.44 38.01 10.90
CA GLY A 467 4.83 39.11 10.03
C GLY A 467 4.76 40.50 10.70
N ARG A 468 4.64 40.54 12.03
CA ARG A 468 4.62 41.76 12.84
C ARG A 468 6.01 42.37 12.95
N SER A 469 6.08 43.67 13.26
CA SER A 469 7.36 44.26 13.67
C SER A 469 7.77 43.70 15.03
N ALA A 470 9.08 43.64 15.31
CA ALA A 470 9.58 43.15 16.59
C ALA A 470 9.01 43.94 17.79
N PHE A 471 8.81 45.24 17.61
CA PHE A 471 8.26 46.11 18.65
C PHE A 471 6.78 45.80 18.95
N ASP A 472 5.97 45.62 17.90
CA ASP A 472 4.55 45.30 18.05
C ASP A 472 4.36 43.91 18.67
N LEU A 473 5.12 42.92 18.19
CA LEU A 473 5.02 41.55 18.68
C LEU A 473 5.41 41.41 20.15
N VAL A 474 6.44 42.14 20.61
CA VAL A 474 6.81 42.16 22.03
C VAL A 474 5.66 42.70 22.88
N SER A 475 5.02 43.78 22.43
CA SER A 475 3.87 44.36 23.15
C SER A 475 2.68 43.40 23.20
N GLU A 476 2.41 42.68 22.10
CA GLU A 476 1.36 41.65 22.02
C GLU A 476 1.67 40.43 22.90
N ILE A 477 2.93 40.01 22.99
CA ILE A 477 3.38 38.92 23.88
C ILE A 477 3.23 39.33 25.35
N GLU A 478 3.64 40.53 25.73
CA GLU A 478 3.49 41.04 27.10
C GLU A 478 2.02 41.08 27.53
N GLU A 479 1.12 41.48 26.62
CA GLU A 479 -0.33 41.44 26.82
C GLU A 479 -0.83 39.99 27.01
N ALA A 480 -0.41 39.06 26.15
CA ALA A 480 -0.80 37.65 26.24
C ALA A 480 -0.26 36.95 27.50
N VAL A 481 0.93 37.32 27.97
CA VAL A 481 1.50 36.82 29.23
C VAL A 481 0.74 37.37 30.43
N SER A 482 0.43 38.67 30.42
CA SER A 482 -0.35 39.30 31.49
C SER A 482 -1.78 38.73 31.61
N ALA A 483 -2.37 38.34 30.47
CA ALA A 483 -3.66 37.68 30.42
C ALA A 483 -3.63 36.17 30.78
N GLY A 484 -2.43 35.62 31.01
CA GLY A 484 -2.24 34.20 31.34
C GLY A 484 -2.55 33.26 30.17
N VAL A 485 -2.33 33.72 28.93
CA VAL A 485 -2.46 32.89 27.72
C VAL A 485 -1.12 32.28 27.32
N LEU A 486 -0.04 33.06 27.47
CA LEU A 486 1.34 32.62 27.26
C LEU A 486 2.13 32.70 28.57
N THR A 487 3.18 31.90 28.68
CA THR A 487 4.24 32.07 29.67
C THR A 487 5.58 32.16 28.95
N ASP A 488 6.40 33.12 29.36
CA ASP A 488 7.78 33.25 28.88
C ASP A 488 8.72 32.46 29.79
N THR A 489 9.50 31.56 29.20
CA THR A 489 10.50 30.74 29.90
C THR A 489 11.93 31.26 29.73
N GLY A 490 12.10 32.37 29.00
CA GLY A 490 13.37 33.00 28.66
C GLY A 490 13.98 32.50 27.35
N SER A 491 13.70 31.25 26.95
CA SER A 491 14.15 30.69 25.66
C SER A 491 13.00 30.31 24.73
N GLN A 492 11.78 30.15 25.27
CA GLN A 492 10.57 29.78 24.53
C GLN A 492 9.34 30.45 25.13
N LEU A 493 8.34 30.68 24.27
CA LEU A 493 6.99 31.04 24.65
C LEU A 493 6.13 29.78 24.67
N VAL A 494 5.38 29.57 25.75
CA VAL A 494 4.56 28.37 25.95
C VAL A 494 3.11 28.75 26.23
N PHE A 495 2.16 28.07 25.60
CA PHE A 495 0.74 28.25 25.90
C PHE A 495 0.40 27.66 27.27
N VAL A 496 -0.22 28.48 28.13
CA VAL A 496 -0.50 28.12 29.53
C VAL A 496 -1.59 27.05 29.63
N HIS A 497 -2.63 27.12 28.79
CA HIS A 497 -3.76 26.21 28.86
C HIS A 497 -4.13 25.56 27.50
N PRO A 498 -4.28 24.22 27.43
CA PRO A 498 -4.66 23.51 26.20
C PRO A 498 -5.98 23.96 25.55
N LEU A 499 -6.97 24.37 26.35
CA LEU A 499 -8.25 24.87 25.82
C LEU A 499 -8.19 26.26 25.22
N GLN A 500 -7.32 27.16 25.71
CA GLN A 500 -7.10 28.45 25.06
C GLN A 500 -6.50 28.23 23.68
N ARG A 501 -5.55 27.28 23.60
CA ARG A 501 -4.94 26.81 22.35
C ARG A 501 -5.99 26.21 21.41
N GLN A 502 -6.90 25.38 21.92
CA GLN A 502 -7.99 24.80 21.13
C GLN A 502 -8.99 25.85 20.63
N LEU A 503 -9.39 26.81 21.47
CA LEU A 503 -10.29 27.91 21.09
C LEU A 503 -9.65 28.82 20.03
N LEU A 504 -8.37 29.15 20.20
CA LEU A 504 -7.58 29.89 19.19
C LEU A 504 -7.47 29.11 17.89
N HIS A 505 -7.27 27.79 17.95
CA HIS A 505 -7.19 26.93 16.77
C HIS A 505 -8.54 26.83 16.03
N GLN A 506 -9.65 26.70 16.75
CA GLN A 506 -11.01 26.69 16.19
C GLN A 506 -11.39 28.03 15.56
N ALA A 507 -10.81 29.13 16.02
CA ALA A 507 -11.03 30.46 15.44
C ALA A 507 -10.28 30.68 14.11
N ILE A 508 -9.35 29.79 13.72
CA ILE A 508 -8.58 29.92 12.48
C ILE A 508 -9.46 29.57 11.27
N PRO A 509 -9.69 30.49 10.34
CA PRO A 509 -10.34 30.18 9.08
C PRO A 509 -9.40 29.33 8.21
N ASN A 510 -9.88 28.18 7.74
CA ASN A 510 -9.14 27.24 6.89
C ASN A 510 -7.74 26.87 7.45
N PRO A 511 -7.69 26.14 8.58
CA PRO A 511 -6.45 25.85 9.31
C PRO A 511 -5.42 25.06 8.48
N GLU A 512 -5.86 24.30 7.48
CA GLU A 512 -4.98 23.54 6.58
C GLU A 512 -4.17 24.47 5.68
N ARG A 513 -4.81 25.50 5.12
CA ARG A 513 -4.14 26.52 4.30
C ARG A 513 -3.12 27.31 5.11
N GLU A 514 -3.47 27.70 6.33
CA GLU A 514 -2.55 28.44 7.20
C GLU A 514 -1.36 27.55 7.62
N ARG A 515 -1.58 26.28 7.97
CA ARG A 515 -0.48 25.33 8.25
C ARG A 515 0.48 25.19 7.06
N ARG A 516 -0.04 25.12 5.84
CA ARG A 516 0.77 25.08 4.62
C ARG A 516 1.61 26.36 4.47
N ARG A 517 1.03 27.54 4.67
CA ARG A 517 1.75 28.83 4.62
C ARG A 517 2.84 28.90 5.69
N VAL A 518 2.52 28.55 6.93
CA VAL A 518 3.48 28.54 8.06
C VAL A 518 4.63 27.58 7.79
N ALA A 519 4.37 26.40 7.23
CA ALA A 519 5.41 25.43 6.89
C ALA A 519 6.44 25.99 5.91
N GLU A 520 6.01 26.77 4.91
CA GLU A 520 6.90 27.41 3.94
C GLU A 520 7.70 28.57 4.53
N VAL A 521 7.07 29.38 5.38
CA VAL A 521 7.77 30.44 6.14
C VAL A 521 8.86 29.82 7.03
N LEU A 522 8.53 28.77 7.78
CA LEU A 522 9.49 28.07 8.63
C LEU A 522 10.63 27.44 7.83
N SER A 523 10.34 26.85 6.67
CA SER A 523 11.37 26.34 5.78
C SER A 523 12.29 27.45 5.27
N GLY A 524 11.75 28.64 4.98
CA GLY A 524 12.51 29.81 4.53
C GLY A 524 13.47 30.37 5.56
N ILE A 525 13.16 30.25 6.86
CA ILE A 525 14.05 30.68 7.96
C ILE A 525 14.98 29.55 8.45
N GLY A 526 14.99 28.39 7.78
CA GLY A 526 15.88 27.28 8.10
C GLY A 526 15.46 26.43 9.31
N ALA A 527 14.15 26.37 9.61
CA ALA A 527 13.64 25.45 10.63
C ALA A 527 13.94 23.98 10.29
N SER A 528 13.96 23.11 11.29
CA SER A 528 14.30 21.70 11.09
C SER A 528 13.27 20.98 10.19
N VAL A 529 13.74 20.01 9.39
CA VAL A 529 12.87 19.20 8.49
C VAL A 529 11.73 18.56 9.27
N THR A 530 11.97 18.10 10.50
CA THR A 530 10.95 17.51 11.38
C THR A 530 9.90 18.54 11.83
N ARG A 531 10.31 19.79 12.12
CA ARG A 531 9.41 20.88 12.50
C ARG A 531 8.47 21.25 11.34
N VAL A 532 9.02 21.36 10.13
CA VAL A 532 8.25 21.63 8.90
C VAL A 532 7.33 20.45 8.57
N ALA A 533 7.83 19.21 8.61
CA ALA A 533 7.05 18.00 8.35
C ALA A 533 5.86 17.86 9.31
N GLY A 534 6.02 18.20 10.58
CA GLY A 534 4.94 18.17 11.58
C GLY A 534 3.74 19.04 11.20
N LEU A 535 3.96 20.21 10.59
CA LEU A 535 2.88 21.07 10.09
C LEU A 535 2.17 20.47 8.86
N LEU A 536 2.95 19.84 7.98
CA LEU A 536 2.45 19.25 6.74
C LEU A 536 1.64 17.96 6.95
N THR A 537 1.79 17.27 8.10
CA THR A 537 1.00 16.06 8.43
C THR A 537 -0.51 16.26 8.37
N ALA A 538 -0.97 17.47 8.72
CA ALA A 538 -2.38 17.79 8.86
C ALA A 538 -2.93 18.55 7.64
N VAL A 539 -2.18 18.60 6.54
CA VAL A 539 -2.60 19.14 5.25
C VAL A 539 -3.04 17.96 4.37
N PRO A 540 -4.34 17.84 4.01
CA PRO A 540 -4.88 16.62 3.42
C PRO A 540 -4.41 16.35 1.99
N ALA A 541 -3.94 17.35 1.26
CA ALA A 541 -3.45 17.20 -0.11
C ALA A 541 -2.17 18.01 -0.35
N PRO A 542 -1.07 17.39 -0.81
CA PRO A 542 0.15 18.09 -1.15
C PRO A 542 0.00 18.94 -2.41
N ASP A 543 0.45 20.19 -2.33
CA ASP A 543 0.65 21.05 -3.49
C ASP A 543 2.05 20.84 -4.12
N GLU A 544 2.34 21.59 -5.17
CA GLU A 544 3.59 21.44 -5.91
C GLU A 544 4.83 21.79 -5.08
N TRP A 545 4.74 22.81 -4.24
CA TRP A 545 5.83 23.19 -3.35
C TRP A 545 6.11 22.09 -2.33
N MET A 546 5.07 21.48 -1.73
CA MET A 546 5.21 20.38 -0.78
C MET A 546 5.91 19.18 -1.42
N ARG A 547 5.59 18.88 -2.69
CA ARG A 547 6.26 17.82 -3.46
C ARG A 547 7.72 18.13 -3.72
N GLN A 548 8.05 19.35 -4.14
CA GLN A 548 9.43 19.76 -4.40
C GLN A 548 10.28 19.78 -3.13
N TRP A 549 9.72 20.33 -2.05
CA TRP A 549 10.34 20.33 -0.74
C TRP A 549 10.61 18.90 -0.23
N ALA A 550 9.64 17.99 -0.36
CA ALA A 550 9.81 16.59 0.03
C ALA A 550 10.87 15.87 -0.82
N LYS A 551 10.94 16.15 -2.14
CA LYS A 551 12.00 15.63 -3.02
C LYS A 551 13.39 16.13 -2.60
N GLN A 552 13.51 17.40 -2.22
CA GLN A 552 14.77 18.02 -1.81
C GLN A 552 15.28 17.49 -0.46
N HIS A 553 14.38 17.14 0.45
CA HIS A 553 14.71 16.68 1.81
C HIS A 553 14.49 15.18 2.04
N ARG A 554 14.45 14.38 0.96
CA ARG A 554 14.05 12.97 0.95
C ARG A 554 14.71 12.13 2.06
N GLU A 555 16.03 12.07 2.10
CA GLU A 555 16.78 11.23 3.05
C GLU A 555 16.44 11.55 4.51
N THR A 556 16.33 12.84 4.84
CA THR A 556 16.00 13.28 6.20
C THR A 556 14.53 13.03 6.52
N LEU A 557 13.63 13.18 5.54
CA LEU A 557 12.20 12.94 5.68
C LEU A 557 11.89 11.44 5.87
N GLU A 558 12.54 10.57 5.11
CA GLU A 558 12.42 9.11 5.23
C GLU A 558 12.94 8.62 6.59
N ARG A 559 14.01 9.23 7.09
CA ARG A 559 14.59 8.88 8.40
C ARG A 559 13.74 9.39 9.58
N SER A 560 13.23 10.62 9.50
CA SER A 560 12.63 11.32 10.65
C SER A 560 11.10 11.42 10.64
N ALA A 561 10.44 11.29 9.47
CA ALA A 561 9.00 11.43 9.30
C ALA A 561 8.46 10.55 8.13
N PRO A 562 8.61 9.21 8.18
CA PRO A 562 8.33 8.32 7.04
C PRO A 562 6.87 8.33 6.56
N ALA A 563 5.89 8.56 7.45
CA ALA A 563 4.48 8.69 7.07
C ALA A 563 4.20 9.97 6.26
N VAL A 564 4.91 11.07 6.59
CA VAL A 564 4.84 12.32 5.83
C VAL A 564 5.53 12.15 4.48
N ALA A 565 6.67 11.46 4.44
CA ALA A 565 7.33 11.09 3.18
C ALA A 565 6.39 10.32 2.25
N ALA A 566 5.71 9.28 2.77
CA ALA A 566 4.74 8.50 2.01
C ALA A 566 3.57 9.33 1.47
N THR A 567 3.09 10.32 2.24
CA THR A 567 1.98 11.19 1.84
C THR A 567 2.41 12.23 0.81
N LEU A 568 3.52 12.96 1.08
CA LEU A 568 4.00 14.04 0.23
C LEU A 568 4.60 13.55 -1.10
N LEU A 569 5.28 12.40 -1.08
CA LEU A 569 5.81 11.76 -2.28
C LEU A 569 4.73 10.91 -2.99
N GLY A 570 3.65 10.52 -2.29
CA GLY A 570 2.60 9.63 -2.78
C GLY A 570 1.37 10.29 -3.42
N ALA A 571 0.96 11.49 -2.99
CA ALA A 571 -0.30 12.08 -3.47
C ALA A 571 -0.23 12.75 -4.87
N ALA A 572 0.82 12.50 -5.65
CA ALA A 572 0.85 12.85 -7.07
C ALA A 572 -0.05 11.94 -7.94
N ALA A 573 -0.60 10.85 -7.39
CA ALA A 573 -1.38 9.87 -8.15
C ALA A 573 -2.88 10.18 -8.29
N VAL A 574 -3.46 11.09 -7.48
CA VAL A 574 -4.88 11.42 -7.57
C VAL A 574 -5.05 12.78 -8.26
N GLY A 575 -5.05 12.76 -9.60
CA GLY A 575 -5.65 13.84 -10.39
C GLY A 575 -4.80 14.49 -11.48
N HIS A 576 -3.55 14.08 -11.74
CA HIS A 576 -2.77 14.53 -12.90
C HIS A 576 -2.02 13.34 -13.53
N PRO A 577 -1.94 13.24 -14.87
CA PRO A 577 -1.19 12.17 -15.53
C PRO A 577 0.32 12.42 -15.33
N PRO A 578 1.06 11.57 -14.58
CA PRO A 578 2.50 11.72 -14.44
C PRO A 578 3.21 11.18 -15.69
N GLY A 579 4.43 11.66 -15.96
CA GLY A 579 5.31 11.00 -16.91
C GLY A 579 5.57 9.55 -16.48
N ALA A 580 5.70 8.65 -17.45
CA ALA A 580 5.76 7.19 -17.25
C ALA A 580 6.79 6.71 -16.20
N TYR A 581 7.91 7.43 -16.04
CA TYR A 581 8.96 7.07 -15.09
C TYR A 581 8.70 7.55 -13.64
N GLU A 582 7.91 8.62 -13.45
CA GLU A 582 7.66 9.18 -12.12
C GLU A 582 6.66 8.34 -11.32
N HIS A 583 5.64 7.78 -11.98
CA HIS A 583 4.63 6.94 -11.31
C HIS A 583 5.22 5.61 -10.83
N ALA A 584 6.07 4.97 -11.64
CA ALA A 584 6.67 3.68 -11.33
C ALA A 584 7.66 3.76 -10.14
N GLY A 585 8.50 4.81 -10.09
CA GLY A 585 9.41 5.06 -8.97
C GLY A 585 8.68 5.34 -7.65
N THR A 586 7.56 6.06 -7.69
CA THR A 586 6.72 6.33 -6.51
C THR A 586 6.10 5.05 -5.95
N VAL A 587 5.57 4.17 -6.80
CA VAL A 587 4.98 2.89 -6.36
C VAL A 587 6.02 2.02 -5.67
N HIS A 588 7.23 1.91 -6.21
CA HIS A 588 8.32 1.13 -5.58
C HIS A 588 8.61 1.60 -4.16
N LEU A 589 8.89 2.91 -3.98
CA LEU A 589 9.21 3.50 -2.68
C LEU A 589 8.07 3.32 -1.66
N GLN A 590 6.82 3.47 -2.10
CA GLN A 590 5.66 3.27 -1.23
C GLN A 590 5.52 1.82 -0.80
N VAL A 591 5.74 0.85 -1.70
CA VAL A 591 5.69 -0.58 -1.37
C VAL A 591 6.80 -0.92 -0.37
N ALA A 592 8.02 -0.42 -0.61
CA ALA A 592 9.15 -0.58 0.28
C ALA A 592 8.85 -0.05 1.69
N MET A 593 8.25 1.14 1.78
CA MET A 593 7.86 1.75 3.05
C MET A 593 6.74 0.97 3.77
N LEU A 594 5.72 0.52 3.04
CA LEU A 594 4.65 -0.31 3.61
C LEU A 594 5.20 -1.64 4.14
N ARG A 595 6.15 -2.26 3.42
CA ARG A 595 6.90 -3.42 3.92
C ARG A 595 7.63 -3.05 5.20
N ALA A 596 8.42 -1.98 5.24
CA ALA A 596 9.17 -1.57 6.42
C ALA A 596 8.30 -1.34 7.67
N GLN A 597 7.03 -0.95 7.48
CA GLN A 597 6.02 -0.73 8.52
C GLN A 597 5.17 -1.97 8.87
N ASP A 598 5.55 -3.16 8.40
CA ASP A 598 4.84 -4.43 8.60
C ASP A 598 3.43 -4.47 8.00
N ARG A 599 3.14 -3.58 7.05
CA ARG A 599 1.86 -3.48 6.33
C ARG A 599 1.89 -4.29 5.04
N MET A 600 2.29 -5.56 5.13
CA MET A 600 2.51 -6.45 3.98
C MET A 600 1.26 -6.61 3.10
N GLY A 601 0.07 -6.71 3.71
CA GLY A 601 -1.19 -6.83 2.96
C GLY A 601 -1.59 -5.55 2.23
N GLU A 602 -1.17 -4.38 2.72
CA GLU A 602 -1.37 -3.11 2.02
C GLU A 602 -0.40 -2.94 0.86
N ALA A 603 0.84 -3.40 1.02
CA ALA A 603 1.80 -3.48 -0.08
C ALA A 603 1.27 -4.39 -1.22
N ASP A 604 0.70 -5.55 -0.89
CA ASP A 604 0.05 -6.45 -1.86
C ASP A 604 -1.12 -5.76 -2.58
N ARG A 605 -1.98 -5.03 -1.83
CA ARG A 605 -3.11 -4.29 -2.42
C ARG A 605 -2.62 -3.18 -3.33
N MET A 606 -1.65 -2.38 -2.92
CA MET A 606 -1.18 -1.27 -3.72
C MET A 606 -0.49 -1.71 -5.01
N LEU A 607 0.29 -2.80 -4.99
CA LEU A 607 0.85 -3.39 -6.21
C LEU A 607 -0.25 -3.87 -7.17
N ARG A 608 -1.30 -4.50 -6.62
CA ARG A 608 -2.46 -4.95 -7.38
C ARG A 608 -3.19 -3.75 -7.98
N ASP A 609 -3.55 -2.76 -7.19
CA ASP A 609 -4.30 -1.58 -7.61
C ASP A 609 -3.53 -0.79 -8.67
N ALA A 610 -2.21 -0.65 -8.52
CA ALA A 610 -1.36 0.00 -9.51
C ALA A 610 -1.26 -0.80 -10.82
N ALA A 611 -1.23 -2.14 -10.75
CA ALA A 611 -1.29 -3.00 -11.93
C ALA A 611 -2.64 -2.89 -12.65
N LEU A 612 -3.73 -2.87 -11.89
CA LEU A 612 -5.08 -2.71 -12.42
C LEU A 612 -5.26 -1.33 -13.07
N GLU A 613 -4.77 -0.27 -12.43
CA GLU A 613 -4.82 1.08 -13.00
C GLU A 613 -3.99 1.19 -14.28
N ALA A 614 -2.81 0.58 -14.33
CA ALA A 614 -2.00 0.47 -15.53
C ALA A 614 -2.77 -0.24 -16.67
N ILE A 615 -3.48 -1.33 -16.36
CA ILE A 615 -4.31 -2.07 -17.31
C ILE A 615 -5.49 -1.22 -17.83
N ARG A 616 -6.09 -0.38 -16.97
CA ARG A 616 -7.25 0.46 -17.33
C ARG A 616 -6.86 1.65 -18.18
N THR A 617 -5.78 2.34 -17.81
CA THR A 617 -5.41 3.64 -18.38
C THR A 617 -4.33 3.55 -19.45
N GLY A 618 -3.70 2.38 -19.61
CA GLY A 618 -2.48 2.23 -20.40
C GLY A 618 -1.25 2.86 -19.75
N ALA A 619 -1.32 3.21 -18.45
CA ALA A 619 -0.17 3.66 -17.69
C ALA A 619 0.89 2.54 -17.56
N PRO A 620 2.14 2.88 -17.24
CA PRO A 620 3.19 1.87 -17.03
C PRO A 620 2.84 0.93 -15.89
N MET A 621 3.10 -0.36 -16.10
CA MET A 621 2.96 -1.37 -15.05
C MET A 621 3.84 -1.02 -13.84
N PRO A 622 3.43 -1.43 -12.61
CA PRO A 622 4.30 -1.35 -11.45
C PRO A 622 5.67 -1.97 -11.74
N PRO A 623 6.77 -1.42 -11.19
CA PRO A 623 8.09 -1.99 -11.42
C PRO A 623 8.11 -3.47 -11.03
N ARG A 624 8.55 -4.31 -11.96
CA ARG A 624 8.58 -5.77 -11.79
C ARG A 624 9.37 -6.16 -10.54
N VAL A 625 10.49 -5.47 -10.30
CA VAL A 625 11.32 -5.61 -9.09
C VAL A 625 10.51 -5.50 -7.78
N SER A 626 9.51 -4.62 -7.72
CA SER A 626 8.70 -4.42 -6.51
C SER A 626 7.83 -5.64 -6.21
N VAL A 627 7.22 -6.22 -7.26
CA VAL A 627 6.40 -7.44 -7.18
C VAL A 627 7.27 -8.62 -6.77
N THR A 628 8.44 -8.77 -7.40
CA THR A 628 9.37 -9.85 -7.11
C THR A 628 9.88 -9.82 -5.67
N ILE A 629 10.31 -8.65 -5.17
CA ILE A 629 10.72 -8.49 -3.76
C ILE A 629 9.56 -8.81 -2.82
N GLN A 630 8.35 -8.37 -3.17
CA GLN A 630 7.16 -8.67 -2.38
C GLN A 630 6.88 -10.18 -2.34
N HIS A 631 6.96 -10.88 -3.48
CA HIS A 631 6.75 -12.32 -3.56
C HIS A 631 7.80 -13.10 -2.77
N TYR A 632 9.07 -12.69 -2.84
CA TYR A 632 10.14 -13.27 -2.04
C TYR A 632 9.80 -13.24 -0.54
N TRP A 633 9.48 -12.07 0.01
CA TRP A 633 9.18 -11.92 1.44
C TRP A 633 7.83 -12.55 1.86
N ARG A 634 6.87 -12.66 0.93
CA ARG A 634 5.60 -13.37 1.16
C ARG A 634 5.73 -14.89 1.04
N GLY A 635 6.91 -15.41 0.69
CA GLY A 635 7.12 -16.84 0.49
C GLY A 635 6.50 -17.40 -0.79
N ARG A 636 6.07 -16.54 -1.72
CA ARG A 636 5.53 -16.93 -3.03
C ARG A 636 6.65 -17.14 -4.04
N TRP A 637 7.55 -18.07 -3.74
CA TRP A 637 8.78 -18.27 -4.53
C TRP A 637 8.53 -18.85 -5.92
N ASP A 638 7.48 -19.64 -6.09
CA ASP A 638 7.11 -20.18 -7.41
C ASP A 638 6.65 -19.08 -8.39
N ASP A 639 6.03 -18.02 -7.87
CA ASP A 639 5.56 -16.86 -8.66
C ASP A 639 6.72 -15.95 -9.13
N VAL A 640 7.96 -16.19 -8.67
CA VAL A 640 9.15 -15.45 -9.10
C VAL A 640 9.77 -16.04 -10.37
N THR A 641 9.56 -17.35 -10.61
CA THR A 641 10.25 -18.10 -11.66
C THR A 641 9.37 -18.23 -12.91
N GLY A 642 9.75 -17.61 -14.03
CA GLY A 642 9.03 -17.80 -15.31
C GLY A 642 9.30 -16.79 -16.42
N GLU A 643 9.70 -15.55 -16.10
CA GLU A 643 9.91 -14.50 -17.10
C GLU A 643 11.36 -13.99 -17.18
N ARG A 644 11.88 -13.83 -18.41
CA ARG A 644 13.22 -13.26 -18.65
C ARG A 644 13.32 -11.81 -18.12
N PRO A 645 14.35 -11.45 -17.33
CA PRO A 645 14.54 -10.09 -16.86
C PRO A 645 14.99 -9.14 -17.97
N SER A 646 14.55 -7.88 -17.86
CA SER A 646 15.05 -6.78 -18.68
C SER A 646 16.47 -6.39 -18.25
N ALA A 647 17.21 -5.67 -19.09
CA ALA A 647 18.54 -5.19 -18.72
C ALA A 647 18.53 -4.22 -17.51
N LEU A 648 17.42 -3.50 -17.28
CA LEU A 648 17.30 -2.50 -16.21
C LEU A 648 17.13 -3.15 -14.83
N ASP A 649 16.44 -4.29 -14.78
CA ASP A 649 16.07 -4.98 -13.53
C ASP A 649 16.88 -6.28 -13.32
N ARG A 650 17.82 -6.56 -14.23
CA ARG A 650 18.52 -7.85 -14.31
C ARG A 650 19.23 -8.22 -13.02
N ALA A 651 20.01 -7.30 -12.47
CA ALA A 651 20.79 -7.51 -11.24
C ALA A 651 19.89 -7.96 -10.08
N VAL A 652 18.82 -7.21 -9.80
CA VAL A 652 17.90 -7.51 -8.69
C VAL A 652 17.17 -8.83 -8.91
N MET A 653 16.65 -9.07 -10.12
CA MET A 653 15.91 -10.31 -10.42
C MET A 653 16.80 -11.55 -10.29
N HIS A 654 18.03 -11.49 -10.80
CA HIS A 654 19.00 -12.60 -10.64
C HIS A 654 19.41 -12.79 -9.18
N SER A 655 19.60 -11.71 -8.42
CA SER A 655 19.91 -11.81 -6.99
C SER A 655 18.79 -12.48 -6.17
N ILE A 656 17.51 -12.14 -6.43
CA ILE A 656 16.39 -12.81 -5.74
C ILE A 656 16.29 -14.28 -6.18
N ALA A 657 16.41 -14.56 -7.47
CA ALA A 657 16.39 -15.93 -7.96
C ALA A 657 17.53 -16.77 -7.38
N ALA A 658 18.73 -16.19 -7.22
CA ALA A 658 19.87 -16.85 -6.59
C ALA A 658 19.62 -17.14 -5.10
N LEU A 659 19.03 -16.19 -4.35
CA LEU A 659 18.63 -16.41 -2.96
C LEU A 659 17.61 -17.56 -2.84
N ILE A 660 16.61 -17.62 -3.72
CA ILE A 660 15.62 -18.71 -3.74
C ILE A 660 16.28 -20.05 -4.09
N ALA A 661 17.17 -20.06 -5.09
CA ALA A 661 17.91 -21.26 -5.49
C ALA A 661 18.77 -21.80 -4.33
N GLU A 662 19.45 -20.91 -3.60
CA GLU A 662 20.22 -21.27 -2.40
C GLU A 662 19.32 -21.90 -1.32
N HIS A 663 18.16 -21.30 -1.02
CA HIS A 663 17.19 -21.88 -0.09
C HIS A 663 16.69 -23.27 -0.55
N ARG A 664 16.58 -23.50 -1.86
CA ARG A 664 16.17 -24.77 -2.48
C ARG A 664 17.29 -25.81 -2.61
N ALA A 665 18.49 -25.52 -2.09
CA ALA A 665 19.68 -26.35 -2.22
C ALA A 665 20.19 -26.53 -3.66
N ASP A 666 19.92 -25.57 -4.54
CA ASP A 666 20.48 -25.48 -5.90
C ASP A 666 21.58 -24.42 -5.96
N HIS A 667 22.69 -24.71 -5.28
CA HIS A 667 23.83 -23.79 -5.19
C HIS A 667 24.46 -23.52 -6.56
N ALA A 668 24.45 -24.49 -7.47
CA ALA A 668 25.02 -24.34 -8.81
C ALA A 668 24.27 -23.29 -9.62
N LEU A 669 22.93 -23.33 -9.61
CA LEU A 669 22.10 -22.31 -10.24
C LEU A 669 22.30 -20.94 -9.58
N ALA A 670 22.40 -20.90 -8.25
CA ALA A 670 22.62 -19.66 -7.51
C ALA A 670 23.93 -18.95 -7.95
N VAL A 671 25.03 -19.70 -8.05
CA VAL A 671 26.32 -19.20 -8.54
C VAL A 671 26.24 -18.77 -10.00
N GLU A 672 25.59 -19.55 -10.87
CA GLU A 672 25.41 -19.19 -12.29
C GLU A 672 24.66 -17.86 -12.46
N LEU A 673 23.59 -17.66 -11.70
CA LEU A 673 22.77 -16.44 -11.72
C LEU A 673 23.57 -15.21 -11.24
N LEU A 674 24.42 -15.36 -10.22
CA LEU A 674 25.25 -14.27 -9.72
C LEU A 674 26.43 -13.95 -10.66
N ALA A 675 27.04 -14.97 -11.27
CA ALA A 675 28.10 -14.78 -12.27
C ALA A 675 27.59 -13.99 -13.49
N ALA A 676 26.33 -14.20 -13.89
CA ALA A 676 25.70 -13.46 -14.99
C ALA A 676 25.58 -11.94 -14.74
N ILE A 677 25.71 -11.48 -13.49
CA ILE A 677 25.60 -10.08 -13.07
C ILE A 677 26.84 -9.59 -12.32
N GLU A 678 27.98 -10.30 -12.42
CA GLU A 678 29.19 -10.01 -11.64
C GLU A 678 29.73 -8.60 -11.91
N ASP A 679 29.84 -8.24 -13.20
CA ASP A 679 30.35 -6.95 -13.66
C ASP A 679 29.34 -5.78 -13.50
N GLU A 680 28.11 -6.06 -13.07
CA GLU A 680 27.09 -5.04 -12.91
C GLU A 680 27.22 -4.35 -11.54
N PRO A 681 27.28 -3.01 -11.49
CA PRO A 681 27.25 -2.30 -10.22
C PRO A 681 25.88 -2.45 -9.57
N PRO A 682 25.82 -2.51 -8.23
CA PRO A 682 24.54 -2.50 -7.54
C PRO A 682 23.76 -1.20 -7.84
N PRO A 683 22.41 -1.27 -7.85
CA PRO A 683 21.58 -0.10 -8.12
C PRO A 683 21.76 1.00 -7.07
N SER A 684 21.37 2.23 -7.40
CA SER A 684 21.45 3.37 -6.47
C SER A 684 20.37 3.37 -5.40
N ASP A 685 19.23 2.73 -5.67
CA ASP A 685 18.13 2.57 -4.71
C ASP A 685 18.56 1.63 -3.55
N ASP A 686 18.30 2.05 -2.32
CA ASP A 686 18.76 1.37 -1.11
C ASP A 686 18.19 -0.05 -0.98
N GLU A 687 16.88 -0.24 -1.18
CA GLU A 687 16.28 -1.57 -1.02
C GLU A 687 16.79 -2.52 -2.12
N LEU A 688 16.84 -2.05 -3.37
CA LEU A 688 17.34 -2.84 -4.49
C LEU A 688 18.83 -3.19 -4.31
N ARG A 689 19.63 -2.26 -3.81
CA ARG A 689 21.05 -2.46 -3.53
C ARG A 689 21.26 -3.48 -2.41
N GLY A 690 20.45 -3.40 -1.36
CA GLY A 690 20.47 -4.36 -0.25
C GLY A 690 20.23 -5.79 -0.72
N VAL A 691 19.30 -6.00 -1.65
CA VAL A 691 19.03 -7.33 -2.26
C VAL A 691 20.26 -7.88 -2.98
N VAL A 692 20.90 -7.07 -3.84
CA VAL A 692 22.07 -7.51 -4.62
C VAL A 692 23.26 -7.82 -3.71
N LEU A 693 23.52 -6.95 -2.73
CA LEU A 693 24.61 -7.14 -1.77
C LEU A 693 24.37 -8.36 -0.88
N ALA A 694 23.12 -8.58 -0.42
CA ALA A 694 22.78 -9.75 0.39
C ALA A 694 22.99 -11.06 -0.38
N ALA A 695 22.54 -11.13 -1.63
CA ALA A 695 22.74 -12.31 -2.47
C ALA A 695 24.23 -12.64 -2.65
N ARG A 696 25.05 -11.63 -2.99
CA ARG A 696 26.51 -11.80 -3.12
C ARG A 696 27.18 -12.19 -1.80
N ALA A 697 26.74 -11.62 -0.68
CA ALA A 697 27.33 -11.88 0.63
C ALA A 697 26.96 -13.27 1.21
N PHE A 698 25.77 -13.79 0.90
CA PHE A 698 25.26 -15.03 1.48
C PHE A 698 25.54 -16.27 0.61
N ILE A 699 25.88 -16.08 -0.66
CA ILE A 699 26.19 -17.15 -1.62
C ILE A 699 27.64 -16.94 -2.08
N PRO A 700 28.63 -17.19 -1.21
CA PRO A 700 30.01 -16.83 -1.51
C PRO A 700 30.65 -17.82 -2.49
N ASP A 701 31.18 -17.29 -3.60
CA ASP A 701 32.28 -17.91 -4.37
C ASP A 701 33.65 -17.25 -4.00
N HIS A 702 33.61 -16.08 -3.36
CA HIS A 702 34.77 -15.21 -3.02
C HIS A 702 34.69 -14.62 -1.60
N ASP A 703 35.64 -13.75 -1.23
CA ASP A 703 35.93 -13.26 0.13
C ASP A 703 34.73 -12.63 0.87
N HIS A 704 34.04 -13.46 1.68
CA HIS A 704 32.76 -13.12 2.30
C HIS A 704 32.81 -11.88 3.21
N VAL A 705 33.97 -11.56 3.79
CA VAL A 705 34.12 -10.47 4.75
C VAL A 705 33.93 -9.11 4.07
N VAL A 706 34.48 -8.94 2.87
CA VAL A 706 34.41 -7.69 2.11
C VAL A 706 32.98 -7.41 1.65
N LEU A 707 32.28 -8.43 1.16
CA LEU A 707 30.89 -8.32 0.73
C LEU A 707 29.94 -8.05 1.90
N MET A 708 30.20 -8.68 3.04
CA MET A 708 29.46 -8.38 4.26
C MET A 708 29.70 -6.94 4.73
N ASP A 709 30.94 -6.45 4.69
CA ASP A 709 31.25 -5.07 5.08
C ASP A 709 30.54 -4.04 4.19
N MET A 710 30.46 -4.31 2.89
CA MET A 710 29.68 -3.51 1.93
C MET A 710 28.18 -3.54 2.24
N LEU A 711 27.60 -4.72 2.51
CA LEU A 711 26.19 -4.84 2.91
C LEU A 711 25.92 -4.02 4.16
N LEU A 712 26.80 -4.10 5.16
CA LEU A 712 26.63 -3.38 6.41
C LEU A 712 26.71 -1.85 6.21
N GLY A 713 27.46 -1.36 5.21
CA GLY A 713 27.76 0.06 4.97
C GLY A 713 26.53 0.97 4.81
N ASP A 714 25.37 0.38 4.50
CA ASP A 714 24.10 1.08 4.33
C ASP A 714 23.05 0.61 5.34
N ALA A 715 22.76 1.46 6.32
CA ALA A 715 21.96 1.09 7.48
C ALA A 715 20.47 0.82 7.17
N MET A 716 19.92 1.34 6.07
CA MET A 716 18.50 1.14 5.72
C MET A 716 18.32 -0.04 4.76
N ALA A 717 19.19 -0.16 3.77
CA ALA A 717 19.20 -1.23 2.78
C ALA A 717 19.40 -2.62 3.40
N ALA A 718 20.24 -2.71 4.43
CA ALA A 718 20.69 -3.98 4.99
C ALA A 718 19.72 -4.61 6.00
N LEU A 719 18.79 -3.82 6.57
CA LEU A 719 17.99 -4.20 7.74
C LEU A 719 17.33 -5.59 7.66
N PRO A 720 16.67 -5.98 6.55
CA PRO A 720 16.06 -7.29 6.42
C PRO A 720 17.05 -8.45 6.52
N TRP A 721 18.32 -8.17 6.23
CA TRP A 721 19.37 -9.15 6.05
C TRP A 721 20.31 -9.24 7.27
N LEU A 722 20.30 -8.23 8.15
CA LEU A 722 21.20 -8.15 9.32
C LEU A 722 21.13 -9.36 10.26
N PRO A 723 19.96 -9.93 10.61
CA PRO A 723 19.92 -11.13 11.45
C PRO A 723 20.64 -12.34 10.82
N SER A 724 20.44 -12.54 9.51
CA SER A 724 21.14 -13.59 8.75
C SER A 724 22.64 -13.33 8.68
N ALA A 725 23.05 -12.07 8.49
CA ALA A 725 24.44 -11.66 8.53
C ALA A 725 25.09 -11.97 9.89
N VAL A 726 24.45 -11.60 11.01
CA VAL A 726 24.91 -11.92 12.37
C VAL A 726 25.09 -13.43 12.54
N ARG A 727 24.07 -14.22 12.17
CA ARG A 727 24.10 -15.68 12.27
C ARG A 727 25.26 -16.28 11.46
N LEU A 728 25.43 -15.86 10.21
CA LEU A 728 26.52 -16.35 9.35
C LEU A 728 27.89 -15.93 9.86
N SER A 729 28.05 -14.69 10.32
CA SER A 729 29.32 -14.22 10.91
C SER A 729 29.68 -15.02 12.17
N LEU A 730 28.73 -15.28 13.07
CA LEU A 730 28.96 -16.11 14.25
C LEU A 730 29.34 -17.55 13.87
N ALA A 731 28.63 -18.14 12.91
CA ALA A 731 28.92 -19.51 12.44
C ALA A 731 30.32 -19.65 11.82
N ASN A 732 30.87 -18.58 11.26
CA ASN A 732 32.23 -18.54 10.70
C ASN A 732 33.29 -17.99 11.70
N GLY A 733 32.93 -17.74 12.97
CA GLY A 733 33.84 -17.22 14.00
C GLY A 733 34.18 -15.73 13.88
N HIS A 734 33.44 -14.96 13.09
CA HIS A 734 33.68 -13.54 12.82
C HIS A 734 32.88 -12.65 13.80
N HIS A 735 33.22 -12.75 15.09
CA HIS A 735 32.46 -12.11 16.17
C HIS A 735 32.39 -10.57 16.09
N GLU A 736 33.47 -9.91 15.65
CA GLU A 736 33.48 -8.45 15.48
C GLU A 736 32.48 -7.99 14.41
N LEU A 737 32.43 -8.72 13.29
CA LEU A 737 31.49 -8.45 12.20
C LEU A 737 30.04 -8.66 12.65
N ALA A 738 29.77 -9.71 13.44
CA ALA A 738 28.47 -9.95 14.04
C ALA A 738 28.04 -8.81 14.99
N HIS A 739 28.94 -8.33 15.86
CA HIS A 739 28.66 -7.20 16.75
C HIS A 739 28.42 -5.89 16.00
N ARG A 740 29.16 -5.63 14.92
CA ARG A 740 28.95 -4.45 14.06
C ARG A 740 27.58 -4.50 13.38
N ALA A 741 27.19 -5.66 12.84
CA ALA A 741 25.88 -5.86 12.23
C ALA A 741 24.73 -5.64 13.22
N ALA A 742 24.83 -6.19 14.43
CA ALA A 742 23.83 -6.01 15.48
C ALA A 742 23.75 -4.56 15.97
N THR A 743 24.89 -3.88 16.15
CA THR A 743 24.94 -2.46 16.55
C THR A 743 24.19 -1.59 15.53
N ARG A 744 24.41 -1.81 14.24
CA ARG A 744 23.68 -1.11 13.17
C ARG A 744 22.19 -1.39 13.20
N CYS A 745 21.80 -2.64 13.43
CA CYS A 745 20.40 -3.02 13.57
C CYS A 745 19.73 -2.28 14.75
N ALA A 746 20.43 -2.18 15.88
CA ALA A 746 19.95 -1.49 17.06
C ALA A 746 19.84 0.04 16.85
N GLU A 747 20.77 0.66 16.11
CA GLU A 747 20.72 2.07 15.73
C GLU A 747 19.50 2.40 14.85
N ALA A 748 19.25 1.57 13.84
CA ALA A 748 18.08 1.69 12.99
C ALA A 748 16.78 1.52 13.80
N ALA A 749 16.69 0.48 14.64
CA ALA A 749 15.54 0.23 15.50
C ALA A 749 15.22 1.42 16.43
N ARG A 750 16.24 2.13 16.93
CA ARG A 750 16.06 3.34 17.76
C ARG A 750 15.55 4.55 16.96
N THR A 751 15.91 4.65 15.69
CA THR A 751 15.62 5.80 14.83
C THR A 751 14.19 5.79 14.29
N HIS A 752 13.60 4.62 14.08
CA HIS A 752 12.22 4.50 13.60
C HIS A 752 11.21 4.65 14.74
N GLY A 753 10.40 5.73 14.71
CA GLY A 753 9.38 6.05 15.72
C GLY A 753 8.21 5.06 15.84
N THR A 754 8.18 4.00 15.02
CA THR A 754 7.23 2.88 15.08
C THR A 754 8.01 1.57 15.15
N PRO A 755 7.80 0.70 16.17
CA PRO A 755 8.37 -0.64 16.17
C PRO A 755 7.77 -1.43 15.01
N ALA A 756 8.58 -1.65 13.98
CA ALA A 756 8.22 -2.45 12.80
C ALA A 756 9.40 -3.37 12.44
N ARG A 757 9.70 -3.57 11.15
CA ARG A 757 10.72 -4.52 10.68
C ARG A 757 12.11 -4.36 11.33
N ALA A 758 12.58 -3.13 11.53
CA ALA A 758 13.89 -2.86 12.13
C ALA A 758 13.97 -3.30 13.60
N TYR A 759 12.87 -3.13 14.36
CA TYR A 759 12.80 -3.56 15.76
C TYR A 759 12.84 -5.08 15.89
N VAL A 760 12.13 -5.79 15.01
CA VAL A 760 12.10 -7.26 14.97
C VAL A 760 13.47 -7.82 14.59
N ALA A 761 14.15 -7.20 13.61
CA ALA A 761 15.51 -7.55 13.26
C ALA A 761 16.48 -7.36 14.44
N ASP A 762 16.33 -6.28 15.23
CA ASP A 762 17.13 -6.04 16.43
C ASP A 762 16.88 -7.09 17.52
N LEU A 763 15.63 -7.50 17.75
CA LEU A 763 15.31 -8.60 18.68
C LEU A 763 16.06 -9.87 18.28
N ARG A 764 16.05 -10.25 16.99
CA ARG A 764 16.77 -11.43 16.51
C ARG A 764 18.28 -11.30 16.64
N CYS A 765 18.86 -10.15 16.27
CA CYS A 765 20.29 -9.89 16.44
C CYS A 765 20.71 -10.00 17.92
N ARG A 766 19.91 -9.45 18.85
CA ARG A 766 20.16 -9.56 20.29
C ARG A 766 20.07 -10.99 20.79
N ALA A 767 19.07 -11.77 20.35
CA ALA A 767 18.95 -13.18 20.71
C ALA A 767 20.23 -13.96 20.33
N LEU A 768 20.69 -13.79 19.09
CA LEU A 768 21.88 -14.48 18.57
C LEU A 768 23.17 -14.11 19.33
N LEU A 769 23.32 -12.86 19.75
CA LEU A 769 24.51 -12.42 20.48
C LEU A 769 24.50 -12.78 21.96
N THR A 770 23.33 -12.74 22.60
CA THR A 770 23.19 -12.98 24.05
C THR A 770 23.01 -14.46 24.38
N GLY A 771 22.59 -15.26 23.42
CA GLY A 771 22.18 -16.64 23.65
C GLY A 771 20.78 -16.79 24.24
N ASP A 772 20.04 -15.69 24.45
CA ASP A 772 18.67 -15.70 24.97
C ASP A 772 17.66 -15.96 23.84
N ALA A 773 16.86 -17.02 23.98
CA ALA A 773 15.83 -17.37 23.00
C ALA A 773 14.60 -16.44 23.03
N ALA A 774 14.33 -15.76 24.15
CA ALA A 774 13.09 -14.99 24.32
C ALA A 774 12.89 -13.88 23.27
N PRO A 775 13.91 -13.08 22.91
CA PRO A 775 13.77 -12.09 21.83
C PRO A 775 13.51 -12.72 20.46
N ALA A 776 14.09 -13.90 20.16
CA ALA A 776 13.84 -14.61 18.90
C ALA A 776 12.42 -15.18 18.82
N LEU A 777 11.88 -15.72 19.92
CA LEU A 777 10.48 -16.15 20.01
C LEU A 777 9.52 -14.98 19.80
N ALA A 778 9.80 -13.82 20.42
CA ALA A 778 9.00 -12.61 20.24
C ALA A 778 9.02 -12.11 18.79
N ALA A 779 10.18 -12.20 18.13
CA ALA A 779 10.32 -11.86 16.72
C ALA A 779 9.49 -12.80 15.82
N ALA A 780 9.56 -14.12 16.06
CA ALA A 780 8.82 -15.11 15.28
C ALA A 780 7.30 -14.92 15.40
N ASP A 781 6.80 -14.68 16.61
CA ASP A 781 5.39 -14.36 16.86
C ASP A 781 4.95 -13.07 16.15
N HIS A 782 5.84 -12.08 16.08
CA HIS A 782 5.57 -10.83 15.38
C HIS A 782 5.49 -11.03 13.87
N ASP A 783 6.46 -11.70 13.27
CA ASP A 783 6.49 -11.96 11.82
C ASP A 783 5.30 -12.81 11.37
N ARG A 784 4.88 -13.79 12.20
CA ARG A 784 3.65 -14.56 11.99
C ARG A 784 2.41 -13.69 11.89
N ARG A 785 2.24 -12.75 12.82
CA ARG A 785 1.08 -11.82 12.85
C ARG A 785 1.02 -10.91 11.62
N HIS A 786 2.16 -10.62 11.01
CA HIS A 786 2.26 -9.70 9.88
C HIS A 786 2.48 -10.40 8.53
N GLY A 787 2.43 -11.75 8.51
CA GLY A 787 2.46 -12.55 7.28
C GLY A 787 3.81 -12.54 6.57
N ARG A 788 4.88 -12.75 7.33
CA ARG A 788 6.28 -12.80 6.88
C ARG A 788 6.91 -14.19 7.08
N PRO A 789 6.54 -15.17 6.24
CA PRO A 789 6.95 -16.55 6.45
C PRO A 789 8.46 -16.77 6.39
N VAL A 790 9.19 -16.00 5.57
CA VAL A 790 10.66 -16.15 5.44
C VAL A 790 11.37 -15.74 6.72
N GLU A 791 11.04 -14.55 7.25
CA GLU A 791 11.61 -14.08 8.50
C GLU A 791 11.11 -14.89 9.71
N GLU A 792 9.83 -15.28 9.71
CA GLU A 792 9.20 -16.11 10.75
C GLU A 792 9.92 -17.46 10.89
N ALA A 793 10.13 -18.18 9.79
CA ALA A 793 10.80 -19.49 9.82
C ALA A 793 12.22 -19.39 10.38
N ALA A 794 12.97 -18.37 9.94
CA ALA A 794 14.33 -18.14 10.41
C ALA A 794 14.36 -17.73 11.90
N ALA A 795 13.38 -16.97 12.39
CA ALA A 795 13.26 -16.61 13.79
C ALA A 795 12.95 -17.83 14.68
N TRP A 796 12.03 -18.70 14.24
CA TRP A 796 11.73 -19.96 14.92
C TRP A 796 12.94 -20.89 14.94
N GLU A 797 13.70 -21.00 13.85
CA GLU A 797 14.92 -21.82 13.80
C GLU A 797 15.96 -21.33 14.81
N ASP A 798 16.23 -20.03 14.85
CA ASP A 798 17.21 -19.47 15.78
C ASP A 798 16.76 -19.63 17.23
N ALA A 799 15.48 -19.40 17.54
CA ALA A 799 14.94 -19.65 18.87
C ALA A 799 15.07 -21.13 19.29
N ALA A 800 14.79 -22.07 18.38
CA ALA A 800 14.89 -23.50 18.65
C ALA A 800 16.33 -23.91 19.02
N VAL A 801 17.32 -23.40 18.29
CA VAL A 801 18.74 -23.69 18.54
C VAL A 801 19.21 -23.07 19.86
N LEU A 802 18.76 -21.85 20.17
CA LEU A 802 19.08 -21.19 21.45
C LEU A 802 18.46 -21.93 22.64
N LEU A 803 17.21 -22.40 22.53
CA LEU A 803 16.57 -23.24 23.56
C LEU A 803 17.28 -24.58 23.73
N ALA A 804 17.77 -25.18 22.64
CA ALA A 804 18.55 -26.40 22.69
C ALA A 804 19.87 -26.19 23.46
N ALA A 805 20.56 -25.08 23.18
CA ALA A 805 21.77 -24.67 23.89
C ALA A 805 21.52 -24.38 25.39
N ASP A 806 20.36 -23.81 25.74
CA ASP A 806 19.89 -23.59 27.12
C ASP A 806 19.32 -24.86 27.78
N ARG A 807 19.56 -26.05 27.20
CA ARG A 807 19.15 -27.37 27.73
C ARG A 807 17.64 -27.51 27.91
N LYS A 808 16.84 -26.93 27.01
CA LYS A 808 15.37 -27.09 26.95
C LYS A 808 14.94 -27.90 25.71
N PRO A 809 15.23 -29.21 25.65
CA PRO A 809 15.09 -30.00 24.42
C PRO A 809 13.65 -30.15 23.94
N HIS A 810 12.67 -30.23 24.84
CA HIS A 810 11.25 -30.32 24.46
C HIS A 810 10.74 -29.03 23.82
N GLU A 811 11.05 -27.87 24.40
CA GLU A 811 10.70 -26.57 23.85
C GLU A 811 11.43 -26.32 22.53
N ALA A 812 12.71 -26.69 22.45
CA ALA A 812 13.50 -26.61 21.23
C ALA A 812 12.91 -27.46 20.09
N ALA A 813 12.48 -28.69 20.37
CA ALA A 813 11.85 -29.57 19.38
C ALA A 813 10.52 -28.99 18.86
N GLN A 814 9.66 -28.48 19.76
CA GLN A 814 8.40 -27.85 19.38
C GLN A 814 8.63 -26.57 18.54
N THR A 815 9.57 -25.75 18.96
CA THR A 815 9.96 -24.51 18.25
C THR A 815 10.56 -24.83 16.88
N GLY A 816 11.41 -25.86 16.80
CA GLY A 816 12.00 -26.34 15.56
C GLY A 816 10.96 -26.89 14.58
N ALA A 817 9.91 -27.54 15.07
CA ALA A 817 8.80 -28.02 14.24
C ALA A 817 8.01 -26.87 13.57
N HIS A 818 7.89 -25.71 14.22
CA HIS A 818 7.29 -24.52 13.60
C HIS A 818 8.14 -24.01 12.43
N ALA A 819 9.46 -23.88 12.61
CA ALA A 819 10.38 -23.52 11.52
C ALA A 819 10.30 -24.53 10.37
N TRP A 820 10.30 -25.83 10.71
CA TRP A 820 10.23 -26.94 9.76
C TRP A 820 9.01 -26.85 8.86
N ALA A 821 7.82 -26.68 9.44
CA ALA A 821 6.56 -26.62 8.70
C ALA A 821 6.56 -25.47 7.66
N ILE A 822 7.10 -24.31 8.04
CA ILE A 822 7.17 -23.16 7.14
C ILE A 822 8.20 -23.41 6.03
N TYR A 823 9.41 -23.85 6.36
CA TYR A 823 10.43 -24.17 5.35
C TYR A 823 9.96 -25.25 4.36
N ALA A 824 9.24 -26.27 4.84
CA ALA A 824 8.63 -27.29 3.98
C ALA A 824 7.61 -26.67 3.01
N SER A 825 6.76 -25.75 3.47
CA SER A 825 5.80 -25.06 2.60
C SER A 825 6.46 -24.18 1.53
N LEU A 826 7.67 -23.68 1.78
CA LEU A 826 8.46 -22.87 0.84
C LEU A 826 9.33 -23.73 -0.11
N SER A 827 9.36 -25.05 0.08
CA SER A 827 10.34 -25.95 -0.56
C SER A 827 11.80 -25.58 -0.26
N ALA A 828 12.08 -25.05 0.93
CA ALA A 828 13.39 -24.56 1.36
C ALA A 828 14.31 -25.71 1.86
N HIS A 829 14.71 -26.60 0.95
CA HIS A 829 15.46 -27.82 1.26
C HIS A 829 16.80 -27.59 1.99
N ALA A 830 17.52 -26.50 1.67
CA ALA A 830 18.77 -26.17 2.34
C ALA A 830 18.53 -25.78 3.81
N ASP A 831 17.47 -25.01 4.07
CA ASP A 831 17.10 -24.57 5.41
C ASP A 831 16.56 -25.72 6.28
N LEU A 832 15.80 -26.65 5.70
CA LEU A 832 15.38 -27.89 6.37
C LEU A 832 16.61 -28.71 6.80
N THR A 833 17.55 -28.93 5.88
CA THR A 833 18.79 -29.65 6.15
C THR A 833 19.62 -28.96 7.23
N ARG A 834 19.73 -27.63 7.17
CA ARG A 834 20.43 -26.81 8.17
C ARG A 834 19.78 -26.93 9.56
N THR A 835 18.46 -26.80 9.63
CA THR A 835 17.69 -26.87 10.88
C THR A 835 17.88 -28.23 11.56
N ARG A 836 17.74 -29.33 10.78
CA ARG A 836 17.99 -30.69 11.25
C ARG A 836 19.41 -30.84 11.81
N ARG A 837 20.42 -30.39 11.06
CA ARG A 837 21.83 -30.47 11.48
C ARG A 837 22.06 -29.73 12.80
N ARG A 838 21.61 -28.47 12.89
CA ARG A 838 21.82 -27.62 14.08
C ARG A 838 21.17 -28.19 15.33
N LEU A 839 20.00 -28.81 15.24
CA LEU A 839 19.33 -29.43 16.39
C LEU A 839 19.91 -30.81 16.75
N ALA A 840 20.39 -31.57 15.75
CA ALA A 840 21.04 -32.85 15.97
C ALA A 840 22.34 -32.73 16.82
N GLU A 841 23.04 -31.59 16.74
CA GLU A 841 24.19 -31.28 17.62
C GLU A 841 23.84 -31.32 19.12
N TYR A 842 22.56 -31.12 19.46
CA TYR A 842 22.02 -31.18 20.83
C TYR A 842 21.23 -32.47 21.10
N GLY A 843 21.30 -33.46 20.21
CA GLY A 843 20.58 -34.74 20.34
C GLY A 843 19.08 -34.66 20.09
N ILE A 844 18.61 -33.60 19.41
CA ILE A 844 17.20 -33.40 19.07
C ILE A 844 16.99 -33.83 17.62
N ALA A 845 16.11 -34.81 17.40
CA ALA A 845 15.66 -35.22 16.08
C ALA A 845 14.32 -34.54 15.74
N LEU A 846 14.22 -34.00 14.52
CA LEU A 846 12.96 -33.58 13.93
C LEU A 846 12.51 -34.67 12.96
N ASP A 847 11.37 -35.29 13.25
CA ASP A 847 10.76 -36.30 12.38
C ASP A 847 10.11 -35.63 11.15
N GLU A 848 10.17 -36.29 9.99
CA GLU A 848 9.66 -35.79 8.69
C GLU A 848 8.14 -35.73 8.60
#